data_AF-A0A0D0VHW5-F1
#
_entry.id   AF-A0A0D0VHW5-F1
#
_cell.length_a   1.000
_cell.length_b   1.000
_cell.length_c   1.000
_cell.angle_alpha   90.00
_cell.angle_beta   90.00
_cell.angle_gamma   90.00
#
_symmetry.space_group_name_H-M   'P 1'
#
loop_
_entity.id
_entity.type
_entity.pdbx_description
1 polymer ?
#
loop_
_entity_poly.entity_id
_entity_poly.type
_entity_poly.pdbx_seq_one_letter_code
_entity_poly.pdbx_strand_id
1 'polypeptide(L)'
;MSGNDARARVRSLSSTSSPLETRDSDEQESSSSQSQHGSGKRGRQRRATELPSAADLYVPSLPGLPDMATHPTHPLNIYAGMIPSYPGEGKGGGEGETGKDAKLYFLMAKARRNAGKERVIFWFNGGPGCSSFDGSLMEVGPFRTVPASETTTGMVEAKLVEGGWEEFATIVFVDQPPGTGYSYAATNGYLHDFDELSAHFIEFLQNFYTVFPELKGVDTYLAGESFAGQYIPFFADALINSTELPNFPLKGIAIGNGWIDPKEQYPGYVEFAYEKGLIDSGTPVSAAFVDLHKERADQMLTDQEAEEMEAALKRCQEEMDKYTDPFTTPVNIDHCGEVMDSVTRPFTQELNGKKVCMNVYDVRLVDDFPACGMNWPPDLPDVYTFLRQDEVISALHASSKETAWVECNNKVSYELNLKHSHMSAALLPSILEAGVPILMFAGAEDLICNYKGIERIVNGLEWDGEKGFANATSQEWYLNGTQVGTWQTSRGLSYAKIFDSSHMVGFDVPHVTNDMIMRFMDVDVSLLPGMISQWSSRIGDDERTMIHVGDAGEAGGIPLIKGGNTDWEAWYNAVFAFLVLGILVSIVGLYFYFRRKPVSYRSRIALKQRGRHRRSHDRDEGDTAERMPLGSERLELDDIERAEGYEFDDRDGEGYGGKGKGKGKELADDREEIMFALGDDDEDERH
;
A
#
# COMPACT_ATOMS: atom_id res chain seq x y z
N MET A 1 -61.76 -7.39 22.94
CA MET A 1 -62.18 -8.25 24.07
C MET A 1 -60.97 -9.03 24.55
N SER A 2 -61.02 -9.59 25.77
CA SER A 2 -60.05 -10.54 26.39
C SER A 2 -59.12 -11.28 25.41
N GLY A 3 -57.80 -11.35 25.59
CA GLY A 3 -56.97 -10.95 26.73
C GLY A 3 -56.94 -12.01 27.85
N ASN A 4 -55.76 -12.59 28.10
CA ASN A 4 -55.41 -13.20 29.40
C ASN A 4 -53.87 -13.31 29.54
N ASP A 5 -53.38 -13.05 30.75
CA ASP A 5 -51.98 -13.12 31.18
C ASP A 5 -51.84 -14.28 32.20
N ALA A 6 -50.66 -14.91 32.30
CA ALA A 6 -50.42 -16.04 33.20
C ALA A 6 -48.95 -16.09 33.69
N ARG A 7 -48.72 -15.68 34.94
CA ARG A 7 -47.38 -15.43 35.50
C ARG A 7 -47.21 -15.97 36.93
N ALA A 8 -46.48 -17.08 37.10
CA ALA A 8 -45.94 -17.55 38.39
C ALA A 8 -44.65 -18.34 38.11
N ARG A 9 -43.45 -18.05 38.66
CA ARG A 9 -42.97 -17.75 40.03
C ARG A 9 -42.81 -18.96 40.98
N VAL A 10 -41.54 -19.39 41.07
CA VAL A 10 -40.78 -19.72 42.30
C VAL A 10 -41.23 -20.92 43.16
N ARG A 11 -40.31 -21.89 43.29
CA ARG A 11 -39.93 -22.46 44.60
C ARG A 11 -38.41 -22.58 44.72
N SER A 12 -37.89 -22.14 45.85
CA SER A 12 -36.53 -22.42 46.32
C SER A 12 -36.54 -23.51 47.39
N LEU A 13 -35.43 -24.22 47.55
CA LEU A 13 -35.10 -25.01 48.75
C LEU A 13 -33.57 -25.00 48.94
N SER A 14 -33.12 -25.01 50.20
CA SER A 14 -31.71 -24.80 50.56
C SER A 14 -31.31 -25.51 51.86
N SER A 15 -30.15 -26.17 51.83
CA SER A 15 -29.40 -26.70 52.99
C SER A 15 -27.99 -27.12 52.49
N THR A 16 -26.82 -26.72 53.01
CA THR A 16 -26.26 -26.78 54.40
C THR A 16 -26.26 -28.20 55.01
N SER A 17 -25.19 -28.74 55.63
CA SER A 17 -23.75 -28.40 55.74
C SER A 17 -22.95 -29.76 55.82
N SER A 18 -21.67 -29.96 56.21
CA SER A 18 -20.62 -29.21 56.95
C SER A 18 -19.20 -29.80 56.61
N PRO A 19 -18.08 -29.19 57.06
CA PRO A 19 -16.72 -29.49 56.54
C PRO A 19 -15.79 -30.32 57.48
N LEU A 20 -14.67 -30.78 56.92
CA LEU A 20 -13.41 -31.25 57.53
C LEU A 20 -12.27 -31.08 56.49
N GLU A 21 -11.00 -30.81 56.80
CA GLU A 21 -10.33 -30.34 58.03
C GLU A 21 -8.96 -29.74 57.62
N THR A 22 -8.40 -28.78 58.36
CA THR A 22 -7.07 -28.19 58.08
C THR A 22 -5.95 -28.91 58.83
N ARG A 23 -4.72 -28.88 58.31
CA ARG A 23 -3.54 -29.29 59.08
C ARG A 23 -2.24 -28.65 58.60
N ASP A 24 -1.79 -27.63 59.32
CA ASP A 24 -0.45 -27.07 59.21
C ASP A 24 0.58 -27.95 59.95
N SER A 25 1.84 -27.87 59.53
CA SER A 25 3.01 -28.18 60.36
C SER A 25 4.28 -27.57 59.76
N ASP A 26 4.73 -26.45 60.31
CA ASP A 26 6.10 -25.94 60.11
C ASP A 26 7.12 -26.88 60.80
N GLU A 27 8.30 -27.04 60.21
CA GLU A 27 9.52 -27.32 60.96
C GLU A 27 10.76 -26.80 60.20
N GLN A 28 11.82 -26.43 60.94
CA GLN A 28 12.91 -25.58 60.43
C GLN A 28 14.18 -26.35 60.00
N GLU A 29 14.97 -25.67 59.15
CA GLU A 29 16.43 -25.73 59.00
C GLU A 29 17.19 -27.05 59.24
N SER A 30 17.94 -27.48 58.23
CA SER A 30 19.42 -27.54 58.34
C SER A 30 20.09 -27.79 57.00
N SER A 31 21.37 -27.41 56.90
CA SER A 31 22.18 -27.56 55.68
C SER A 31 23.07 -28.80 55.74
N SER A 32 23.14 -29.56 54.64
CA SER A 32 24.30 -30.40 54.34
C SER A 32 24.47 -30.58 52.84
N SER A 33 25.70 -30.40 52.35
CA SER A 33 26.05 -30.60 50.95
C SER A 33 26.37 -32.07 50.68
N GLN A 34 25.80 -32.63 49.61
CA GLN A 34 26.37 -33.82 48.97
C GLN A 34 26.02 -33.87 47.48
N SER A 35 27.06 -33.95 46.65
CA SER A 35 26.95 -34.09 45.21
C SER A 35 26.83 -35.56 44.81
N GLN A 36 25.82 -35.91 44.02
CA GLN A 36 25.79 -37.18 43.28
C GLN A 36 25.32 -36.95 41.84
N HIS A 37 26.02 -37.54 40.88
CA HIS A 37 25.63 -37.49 39.47
C HIS A 37 24.41 -38.39 39.21
N GLY A 38 23.23 -37.79 39.13
CA GLY A 38 22.04 -38.43 38.57
C GLY A 38 21.98 -38.23 37.07
N SER A 39 22.19 -39.29 36.28
CA SER A 39 21.94 -39.28 34.83
C SER A 39 20.43 -39.28 34.58
N GLY A 40 19.82 -38.10 34.56
CA GLY A 40 18.40 -37.89 34.34
C GLY A 40 18.11 -37.42 32.93
N LYS A 41 17.30 -38.18 32.17
CA LYS A 41 16.67 -37.68 30.93
C LYS A 41 15.80 -36.47 31.28
N ARG A 42 16.29 -35.25 31.05
CA ARG A 42 15.43 -34.07 31.01
C ARG A 42 14.55 -34.19 29.77
N GLY A 43 13.30 -34.58 29.96
CA GLY A 43 12.26 -34.28 28.98
C GLY A 43 12.29 -32.77 28.74
N ARG A 44 12.25 -32.36 27.47
CA ARG A 44 12.29 -30.95 27.06
C ARG A 44 10.93 -30.32 27.39
N GLN A 45 10.71 -30.07 28.68
CA GLN A 45 9.49 -29.48 29.22
C GLN A 45 9.24 -28.17 28.48
N ARG A 46 8.10 -28.08 27.78
CA ARG A 46 7.78 -26.96 26.88
C ARG A 46 8.02 -25.64 27.62
N ARG A 47 9.02 -24.87 27.20
CA ARG A 47 9.04 -23.44 27.49
C ARG A 47 8.01 -22.86 26.53
N ALA A 48 6.80 -22.60 27.04
CA ALA A 48 5.86 -21.76 26.32
C ALA A 48 6.58 -20.44 26.00
N THR A 49 6.45 -19.95 24.77
CA THR A 49 7.03 -18.67 24.37
C THR A 49 6.33 -17.59 25.17
N GLU A 50 7.04 -17.04 26.15
CA GLU A 50 6.51 -16.04 27.08
C GLU A 50 6.18 -14.79 26.27
N LEU A 51 4.89 -14.40 26.23
CA LEU A 51 4.46 -13.25 25.44
C LEU A 51 5.10 -11.97 26.00
N PRO A 52 5.53 -11.04 25.14
CA PRO A 52 6.03 -9.73 25.58
C PRO A 52 4.91 -8.96 26.28
N SER A 53 5.25 -8.08 27.22
CA SER A 53 4.27 -7.13 27.76
C SER A 53 4.07 -5.96 26.80
N ALA A 54 2.94 -5.25 26.92
CA ALA A 54 2.70 -4.02 26.17
C ALA A 54 3.79 -2.94 26.41
N ALA A 55 4.53 -3.00 27.52
CA ALA A 55 5.65 -2.09 27.78
C ALA A 55 6.93 -2.47 27.02
N ASP A 56 7.15 -3.77 26.76
CA ASP A 56 8.30 -4.26 25.98
C ASP A 56 8.16 -3.94 24.49
N LEU A 57 6.92 -3.78 24.00
CA LEU A 57 6.59 -3.45 22.61
C LEU A 57 6.41 -1.94 22.34
N TYR A 58 6.55 -1.09 23.35
CA TYR A 58 6.32 0.35 23.20
C TYR A 58 7.44 1.01 22.36
N VAL A 59 7.06 1.89 21.44
CA VAL A 59 7.99 2.63 20.57
C VAL A 59 7.94 4.12 20.96
N PRO A 60 8.92 4.64 21.72
CA PRO A 60 8.89 6.03 22.18
C PRO A 60 9.22 7.05 21.09
N SER A 61 10.06 6.63 20.12
CA SER A 61 10.76 7.51 19.19
C SER A 61 11.11 6.79 17.89
N LEU A 62 11.19 7.55 16.79
CA LEU A 62 11.77 7.15 15.50
C LEU A 62 12.73 8.26 15.02
N PRO A 63 13.62 8.01 14.04
CA PRO A 63 14.37 9.09 13.39
C PRO A 63 13.41 10.16 12.84
N GLY A 64 13.68 11.44 13.12
CA GLY A 64 12.77 12.58 12.87
C GLY A 64 11.71 12.83 13.96
N LEU A 65 11.35 11.82 14.76
CA LEU A 65 10.28 11.87 15.77
C LEU A 65 10.77 11.41 17.17
N PRO A 66 11.52 12.25 17.91
CA PRO A 66 12.17 11.85 19.16
C PRO A 66 11.23 11.64 20.37
N ASP A 67 10.04 12.25 20.39
CA ASP A 67 9.15 12.28 21.55
C ASP A 67 7.66 12.12 21.14
N MET A 68 7.29 10.98 20.53
CA MET A 68 5.96 10.83 19.89
C MET A 68 4.77 11.02 20.83
N ALA A 69 4.78 10.41 22.02
CA ALA A 69 3.65 10.48 22.96
C ALA A 69 3.46 11.86 23.61
N THR A 70 4.44 12.76 23.49
CA THR A 70 4.39 14.15 23.96
C THR A 70 4.58 15.16 22.83
N HIS A 71 4.40 14.73 21.57
CA HIS A 71 4.52 15.59 20.40
C HIS A 71 3.52 16.77 20.49
N PRO A 72 3.95 18.03 20.31
CA PRO A 72 3.21 19.20 20.81
C PRO A 72 1.87 19.47 20.13
N THR A 73 1.63 18.95 18.93
CA THR A 73 0.36 19.07 18.19
C THR A 73 -0.36 17.73 18.02
N HIS A 74 0.41 16.66 17.76
CA HIS A 74 -0.09 15.33 17.37
C HIS A 74 0.47 14.24 18.30
N PRO A 75 0.10 14.20 19.60
CA PRO A 75 0.62 13.23 20.55
C PRO A 75 0.13 11.82 20.18
N LEU A 76 1.08 10.91 19.97
CA LEU A 76 0.82 9.59 19.37
C LEU A 76 1.53 8.48 20.16
N ASN A 77 0.82 7.39 20.45
CA ASN A 77 1.36 6.24 21.18
C ASN A 77 1.49 5.05 20.23
N ILE A 78 2.73 4.64 19.96
CA ILE A 78 3.06 3.52 19.06
C ILE A 78 3.49 2.29 19.86
N TYR A 79 3.06 1.13 19.40
CA TYR A 79 3.52 -0.17 19.87
C TYR A 79 3.81 -1.04 18.65
N ALA A 80 4.92 -1.79 18.63
CA ALA A 80 5.27 -2.61 17.48
C ALA A 80 6.08 -3.84 17.90
N GLY A 81 6.09 -4.88 17.06
CA GLY A 81 6.87 -6.10 17.28
C GLY A 81 6.16 -7.37 16.84
N MET A 82 6.74 -8.52 17.18
CA MET A 82 6.25 -9.83 16.78
C MET A 82 5.40 -10.53 17.85
N ILE A 83 4.29 -11.15 17.42
CA ILE A 83 3.42 -11.98 18.26
C ILE A 83 3.33 -13.40 17.64
N PRO A 84 3.46 -14.48 18.44
CA PRO A 84 3.24 -15.85 17.95
C PRO A 84 1.86 -16.04 17.33
N SER A 85 1.82 -16.69 16.16
CA SER A 85 0.57 -16.87 15.40
C SER A 85 0.28 -18.32 15.01
N TYR A 86 1.08 -19.31 15.43
CA TYR A 86 0.90 -20.70 15.02
C TYR A 86 -0.31 -21.39 15.69
N PRO A 87 -1.38 -21.72 14.96
CA PRO A 87 -2.65 -22.23 15.51
C PRO A 87 -2.62 -23.74 15.88
N GLY A 88 -1.49 -24.42 15.66
CA GLY A 88 -1.29 -25.82 15.99
C GLY A 88 -1.09 -26.75 14.79
N GLU A 89 -0.70 -27.99 15.09
CA GLU A 89 -0.42 -29.04 14.10
C GLU A 89 -1.69 -29.37 13.30
N GLY A 90 -1.63 -29.21 11.98
CA GLY A 90 -2.76 -29.44 11.06
C GLY A 90 -3.72 -28.26 10.88
N LYS A 91 -3.41 -27.06 11.39
CA LYS A 91 -4.15 -25.81 11.12
C LYS A 91 -3.30 -24.65 10.55
N GLY A 92 -1.97 -24.77 10.54
CA GLY A 92 -1.06 -23.62 10.43
C GLY A 92 0.08 -23.75 9.43
N GLY A 93 -0.17 -24.37 8.27
CA GLY A 93 0.82 -24.51 7.20
C GLY A 93 2.07 -25.31 7.55
N GLY A 94 2.88 -25.51 6.50
CA GLY A 94 4.24 -26.05 6.58
C GLY A 94 4.40 -27.51 7.04
N GLU A 95 5.57 -28.08 6.73
CA GLU A 95 5.86 -29.46 7.11
C GLU A 95 6.35 -29.61 8.57
N GLY A 96 5.41 -29.87 9.48
CA GLY A 96 5.69 -30.51 10.77
C GLY A 96 6.08 -29.55 11.91
N GLU A 97 7.36 -29.56 12.31
CA GLU A 97 7.80 -28.71 13.44
C GLU A 97 8.02 -27.24 13.06
N THR A 98 8.11 -26.91 11.77
CA THR A 98 8.65 -25.63 11.29
C THR A 98 7.66 -24.46 11.30
N GLY A 99 6.36 -24.73 11.19
CA GLY A 99 5.32 -23.72 11.43
C GLY A 99 5.28 -23.19 12.87
N LYS A 100 5.82 -23.94 13.85
CA LYS A 100 5.71 -23.64 15.29
C LYS A 100 6.42 -22.35 15.72
N ASP A 101 7.37 -21.87 14.94
CA ASP A 101 8.10 -20.62 15.20
C ASP A 101 7.46 -19.40 14.49
N ALA A 102 6.36 -19.58 13.76
CA ALA A 102 5.69 -18.53 12.99
C ALA A 102 5.13 -17.40 13.88
N LYS A 103 5.35 -16.17 13.41
CA LYS A 103 4.91 -14.94 14.09
C LYS A 103 4.42 -13.93 13.07
N LEU A 104 3.31 -13.26 13.39
CA LEU A 104 2.95 -12.02 12.71
C LEU A 104 3.59 -10.84 13.44
N TYR A 105 4.17 -9.93 12.68
CA TYR A 105 4.63 -8.63 13.12
C TYR A 105 3.49 -7.61 12.97
N PHE A 106 3.38 -6.67 13.90
CA PHE A 106 2.43 -5.57 13.81
C PHE A 106 3.08 -4.22 14.15
N LEU A 107 2.49 -3.15 13.64
CA LEU A 107 2.65 -1.79 14.14
C LEU A 107 1.28 -1.22 14.50
N MET A 108 1.10 -0.83 15.76
CA MET A 108 -0.13 -0.25 16.28
C MET A 108 0.05 1.24 16.58
N ALA A 109 -0.80 2.06 15.96
CA ALA A 109 -0.98 3.47 16.30
C ALA A 109 -2.28 3.64 17.09
N LYS A 110 -2.19 4.01 18.37
CA LYS A 110 -3.39 4.24 19.21
C LYS A 110 -4.09 5.55 18.85
N ALA A 111 -5.42 5.52 18.93
CA ALA A 111 -6.30 6.64 18.60
C ALA A 111 -5.87 7.96 19.29
N ARG A 112 -5.60 9.01 18.50
CA ARG A 112 -5.29 10.36 19.01
C ARG A 112 -6.48 10.97 19.75
N ARG A 113 -7.72 10.68 19.33
CA ARG A 113 -8.97 11.12 19.97
C ARG A 113 -9.96 9.97 20.16
N ASN A 114 -10.83 10.11 21.16
CA ASN A 114 -11.96 9.23 21.41
C ASN A 114 -13.27 10.00 21.21
N ALA A 115 -13.92 9.80 20.06
CA ALA A 115 -15.22 10.39 19.72
C ALA A 115 -16.36 9.59 20.37
N GLY A 116 -16.42 9.61 21.70
CA GLY A 116 -17.44 8.94 22.53
C GLY A 116 -17.39 7.41 22.58
N LYS A 117 -16.65 6.76 21.67
CA LYS A 117 -16.44 5.32 21.63
C LYS A 117 -15.05 4.97 21.06
N GLU A 118 -14.37 4.05 21.72
CA GLU A 118 -13.12 3.46 21.23
C GLU A 118 -13.40 2.48 20.08
N ARG A 119 -12.46 2.42 19.13
CA ARG A 119 -12.53 1.64 17.90
C ARG A 119 -11.16 1.07 17.58
N VAL A 120 -11.10 -0.15 17.04
CA VAL A 120 -9.87 -0.77 16.51
C VAL A 120 -10.07 -1.10 15.03
N ILE A 121 -9.08 -0.80 14.21
CA ILE A 121 -9.00 -1.22 12.81
C ILE A 121 -7.77 -2.12 12.69
N PHE A 122 -7.91 -3.33 12.17
CA PHE A 122 -6.76 -4.11 11.67
C PHE A 122 -6.59 -3.81 10.19
N TRP A 123 -5.40 -3.37 9.77
CA TRP A 123 -5.09 -3.03 8.38
C TRP A 123 -4.17 -4.07 7.73
N PHE A 124 -4.48 -4.40 6.48
CA PHE A 124 -3.73 -5.35 5.65
C PHE A 124 -3.50 -4.78 4.23
N ASN A 125 -2.25 -4.63 3.80
CA ASN A 125 -1.94 -4.50 2.37
C ASN A 125 -1.97 -5.89 1.69
N GLY A 126 -1.94 -5.92 0.35
CA GLY A 126 -2.25 -7.11 -0.46
C GLY A 126 -1.05 -7.95 -0.93
N GLY A 127 -0.73 -7.83 -2.21
CA GLY A 127 0.24 -8.66 -2.93
C GLY A 127 -0.39 -9.85 -3.66
N PRO A 128 -0.20 -11.11 -3.22
CA PRO A 128 0.17 -11.52 -1.86
C PRO A 128 1.58 -11.22 -1.36
N GLY A 129 1.70 -11.05 -0.05
CA GLY A 129 2.99 -10.94 0.63
C GLY A 129 3.57 -9.54 0.73
N CYS A 130 2.78 -8.50 0.47
CA CYS A 130 3.17 -7.09 0.62
C CYS A 130 2.95 -6.58 2.06
N SER A 131 3.84 -5.70 2.53
CA SER A 131 3.96 -5.31 3.92
C SER A 131 2.89 -4.28 4.31
N SER A 132 2.25 -4.47 5.46
CA SER A 132 1.29 -3.47 5.97
C SER A 132 1.98 -2.19 6.49
N PHE A 133 3.31 -2.08 6.32
CA PHE A 133 4.01 -0.82 6.47
C PHE A 133 3.63 0.20 5.39
N ASP A 134 3.21 -0.24 4.21
CA ASP A 134 2.82 0.63 3.09
C ASP A 134 1.60 1.47 3.51
N GLY A 135 0.58 0.78 4.05
CA GLY A 135 -0.55 1.38 4.77
C GLY A 135 -0.16 2.38 5.86
N SER A 136 0.95 2.13 6.57
CA SER A 136 1.38 2.93 7.73
C SER A 136 2.28 4.12 7.41
N LEU A 137 3.07 4.03 6.34
CA LEU A 137 4.13 4.97 5.93
C LEU A 137 3.86 5.69 4.61
N MET A 138 2.89 5.25 3.81
CA MET A 138 2.55 5.82 2.50
C MET A 138 1.06 6.16 2.36
N GLU A 139 0.18 5.50 3.13
CA GLU A 139 -1.28 5.65 2.99
C GLU A 139 -2.02 6.18 4.25
N VAL A 140 -2.90 5.36 4.84
CA VAL A 140 -3.89 5.70 5.87
C VAL A 140 -3.29 5.93 7.26
N GLY A 141 -2.00 5.66 7.44
CA GLY A 141 -1.30 5.80 8.70
C GLY A 141 -0.78 7.20 9.02
N PRO A 142 -0.29 7.39 10.26
CA PRO A 142 0.20 8.67 10.78
C PRO A 142 1.45 9.22 10.09
N PHE A 143 2.20 8.38 9.37
CA PHE A 143 3.58 8.66 8.98
C PHE A 143 3.75 8.88 7.47
N ARG A 144 4.79 9.63 7.12
CA ARG A 144 5.45 9.63 5.81
C ARG A 144 6.97 9.70 6.02
N THR A 145 7.75 9.31 5.03
CA THR A 145 9.21 9.49 5.01
C THR A 145 9.62 10.95 4.74
N VAL A 146 10.88 11.26 5.02
CA VAL A 146 11.56 12.51 4.67
C VAL A 146 12.89 12.14 4.00
N PRO A 147 13.12 12.50 2.73
CA PRO A 147 14.33 12.13 2.02
C PRO A 147 15.60 12.59 2.73
N ALA A 148 16.67 11.79 2.66
CA ALA A 148 17.98 12.12 3.25
C ALA A 148 18.61 13.44 2.74
N SER A 149 18.13 13.98 1.62
CA SER A 149 18.49 15.30 1.09
C SER A 149 17.77 16.48 1.77
N GLU A 150 16.70 16.22 2.52
CA GLU A 150 15.90 17.23 3.23
C GLU A 150 16.14 17.23 4.75
N THR A 151 16.69 16.13 5.31
CA THR A 151 16.99 16.03 6.74
C THR A 151 18.31 16.70 7.13
N THR A 152 18.45 17.06 8.41
CA THR A 152 19.71 17.63 8.93
C THR A 152 20.73 16.57 9.35
N THR A 153 20.32 15.30 9.43
CA THR A 153 21.16 14.14 9.73
C THR A 153 21.84 13.56 8.48
N GLY A 154 21.25 13.76 7.29
CA GLY A 154 21.66 13.06 6.07
C GLY A 154 21.17 11.61 6.00
N MET A 155 20.19 11.25 6.84
CA MET A 155 19.51 9.95 6.84
C MET A 155 18.03 10.13 6.47
N VAL A 156 17.36 9.09 5.99
CA VAL A 156 15.90 9.15 5.81
C VAL A 156 15.24 9.15 7.18
N GLU A 157 14.31 10.07 7.43
CA GLU A 157 13.59 10.22 8.70
C GLU A 157 12.08 10.02 8.49
N ALA A 158 11.32 9.92 9.57
CA ALA A 158 9.85 9.93 9.55
C ALA A 158 9.31 11.32 9.94
N LYS A 159 8.18 11.71 9.34
CA LYS A 159 7.35 12.85 9.73
C LYS A 159 5.93 12.38 10.03
N LEU A 160 5.22 13.11 10.89
CA LEU A 160 3.77 12.93 11.09
C LEU A 160 2.99 13.73 10.04
N VAL A 161 1.89 13.17 9.55
CA VAL A 161 0.95 13.82 8.62
C VAL A 161 -0.48 13.87 9.19
N GLU A 162 -1.33 14.64 8.52
CA GLU A 162 -2.76 14.80 8.83
C GLU A 162 -3.63 13.99 7.86
N GLY A 163 -4.82 13.58 8.29
CA GLY A 163 -5.69 12.68 7.52
C GLY A 163 -5.44 11.18 7.77
N GLY A 164 -4.46 10.83 8.60
CA GLY A 164 -4.30 9.48 9.11
C GLY A 164 -5.54 9.00 9.86
N TRP A 165 -5.94 7.75 9.65
CA TRP A 165 -7.15 7.15 10.24
C TRP A 165 -7.04 6.99 11.77
N GLU A 166 -5.83 7.12 12.34
CA GLU A 166 -5.56 7.03 13.77
C GLU A 166 -6.01 8.28 14.55
N GLU A 167 -6.53 9.30 13.88
CA GLU A 167 -7.15 10.46 14.54
C GLU A 167 -8.37 10.03 15.41
N PHE A 168 -9.12 8.98 15.02
CA PHE A 168 -10.34 8.52 15.71
C PHE A 168 -10.46 7.01 15.98
N ALA A 169 -9.51 6.19 15.52
CA ALA A 169 -9.45 4.76 15.78
C ALA A 169 -8.03 4.31 16.14
N THR A 170 -7.88 3.19 16.84
CA THR A 170 -6.58 2.54 16.99
C THR A 170 -6.35 1.66 15.77
N ILE A 171 -5.34 1.95 14.95
CA ILE A 171 -4.99 1.10 13.81
C ILE A 171 -3.92 0.09 14.24
N VAL A 172 -4.06 -1.15 13.82
CA VAL A 172 -3.05 -2.21 13.92
C VAL A 172 -2.72 -2.66 12.50
N PHE A 173 -1.63 -2.16 11.95
CA PHE A 173 -1.05 -2.62 10.68
C PHE A 173 -0.40 -3.99 10.92
N VAL A 174 -0.81 -5.04 10.20
CA VAL A 174 -0.31 -6.41 10.41
C VAL A 174 0.38 -6.93 9.16
N ASP A 175 1.68 -7.22 9.25
CA ASP A 175 2.40 -7.93 8.20
C ASP A 175 1.90 -9.38 8.17
N GLN A 176 1.24 -9.80 7.10
CA GLN A 176 0.71 -11.16 6.97
C GLN A 176 0.71 -11.61 5.50
N PRO A 177 0.70 -12.93 5.21
CA PRO A 177 0.91 -14.07 6.12
C PRO A 177 2.34 -14.13 6.70
N PRO A 178 2.70 -15.15 7.52
CA PRO A 178 4.07 -15.33 7.99
C PRO A 178 5.09 -15.33 6.84
N GLY A 179 6.06 -14.41 6.87
CA GLY A 179 7.08 -14.22 5.83
C GLY A 179 7.07 -12.82 5.20
N THR A 180 5.90 -12.18 5.12
CA THR A 180 5.69 -10.77 4.68
C THR A 180 6.51 -9.77 5.53
N GLY A 181 6.91 -8.62 4.98
CA GLY A 181 7.45 -7.48 5.75
C GLY A 181 8.49 -7.86 6.83
N TYR A 182 8.18 -7.61 8.10
CA TYR A 182 8.94 -8.13 9.25
C TYR A 182 8.40 -9.44 9.84
N SER A 183 7.24 -9.95 9.42
CA SER A 183 6.70 -11.24 9.87
C SER A 183 7.63 -12.41 9.56
N TYR A 184 7.62 -13.41 10.45
CA TYR A 184 8.58 -14.52 10.43
C TYR A 184 7.91 -15.85 10.11
N ALA A 185 8.46 -16.55 9.11
CA ALA A 185 8.22 -17.95 8.79
C ALA A 185 9.56 -18.70 8.69
N ALA A 186 9.54 -20.00 8.98
CA ALA A 186 10.62 -20.90 8.59
C ALA A 186 10.63 -21.10 7.06
N THR A 187 11.74 -21.57 6.47
CA THR A 187 11.92 -21.71 5.01
C THR A 187 10.85 -22.57 4.31
N ASN A 188 10.23 -23.49 5.05
CA ASN A 188 9.13 -24.39 4.66
C ASN A 188 7.90 -24.23 5.60
N GLY A 189 7.73 -23.03 6.18
CA GLY A 189 6.63 -22.65 7.06
C GLY A 189 5.79 -21.50 6.49
N TYR A 190 5.79 -21.36 5.16
CA TYR A 190 4.84 -20.52 4.44
C TYR A 190 3.46 -21.19 4.42
N LEU A 191 2.42 -20.40 4.13
CA LEU A 191 1.03 -20.87 4.11
C LEU A 191 0.56 -21.04 2.67
N HIS A 192 -0.34 -21.99 2.44
CA HIS A 192 -0.77 -22.38 1.10
C HIS A 192 -2.23 -22.02 0.79
N ASP A 193 -3.08 -21.83 1.81
CA ASP A 193 -4.54 -21.73 1.64
C ASP A 193 -5.19 -20.79 2.69
N PHE A 194 -6.36 -20.19 2.40
CA PHE A 194 -6.96 -19.15 3.28
C PHE A 194 -7.43 -19.67 4.64
N ASP A 195 -7.76 -20.94 4.77
CA ASP A 195 -8.05 -21.59 6.06
C ASP A 195 -6.85 -21.45 7.02
N GLU A 196 -5.62 -21.59 6.49
CA GLU A 196 -4.38 -21.47 7.28
C GLU A 196 -4.12 -20.01 7.66
N LEU A 197 -4.30 -19.08 6.74
CA LEU A 197 -4.17 -17.63 7.00
C LEU A 197 -5.14 -17.19 8.09
N SER A 198 -6.38 -17.63 7.99
CA SER A 198 -7.45 -17.32 8.94
C SER A 198 -7.15 -17.90 10.32
N ALA A 199 -6.68 -19.16 10.39
CA ALA A 199 -6.27 -19.76 11.65
C ALA A 199 -5.07 -19.03 12.30
N HIS A 200 -4.08 -18.59 11.50
CA HIS A 200 -2.97 -17.77 11.98
C HIS A 200 -3.41 -16.40 12.51
N PHE A 201 -4.38 -15.75 11.86
CA PHE A 201 -4.91 -14.47 12.33
C PHE A 201 -5.72 -14.61 13.64
N ILE A 202 -6.50 -15.69 13.80
CA ILE A 202 -7.22 -15.98 15.06
C ILE A 202 -6.25 -16.19 16.24
N GLU A 203 -5.19 -17.01 16.08
CA GLU A 203 -4.18 -17.22 17.12
C GLU A 203 -3.39 -15.93 17.42
N PHE A 204 -3.02 -15.16 16.39
CA PHE A 204 -2.43 -13.83 16.56
C PHE A 204 -3.32 -12.93 17.40
N LEU A 205 -4.63 -12.85 17.13
CA LEU A 205 -5.57 -12.05 17.90
C LEU A 205 -5.70 -12.54 19.35
N GLN A 206 -5.75 -13.86 19.59
CA GLN A 206 -5.79 -14.42 20.95
C GLN A 206 -4.57 -14.00 21.79
N ASN A 207 -3.38 -14.00 21.19
CA ASN A 207 -2.16 -13.53 21.83
C ASN A 207 -2.10 -11.99 21.93
N PHE A 208 -2.51 -11.25 20.89
CA PHE A 208 -2.58 -9.79 20.88
C PHE A 208 -3.49 -9.25 21.99
N TYR A 209 -4.70 -9.77 22.17
CA TYR A 209 -5.59 -9.38 23.29
C TYR A 209 -5.18 -9.95 24.66
N THR A 210 -4.11 -10.75 24.72
CA THR A 210 -3.43 -11.12 25.97
C THR A 210 -2.35 -10.10 26.33
N VAL A 211 -1.70 -9.49 25.34
CA VAL A 211 -0.72 -8.38 25.50
C VAL A 211 -1.42 -7.03 25.73
N PHE A 212 -2.51 -6.76 24.99
CA PHE A 212 -3.32 -5.54 25.02
C PHE A 212 -4.76 -5.84 25.48
N PRO A 213 -4.97 -6.26 26.75
CA PRO A 213 -6.27 -6.67 27.26
C PRO A 213 -7.28 -5.51 27.34
N GLU A 214 -6.84 -4.25 27.28
CA GLU A 214 -7.72 -3.07 27.22
C GLU A 214 -8.49 -2.96 25.91
N LEU A 215 -7.95 -3.50 24.80
CA LEU A 215 -8.61 -3.50 23.50
C LEU A 215 -9.66 -4.63 23.35
N LYS A 216 -9.73 -5.55 24.33
CA LYS A 216 -10.58 -6.73 24.26
C LYS A 216 -12.05 -6.38 24.46
N GLY A 217 -12.84 -6.50 23.39
CA GLY A 217 -14.26 -6.13 23.39
C GLY A 217 -14.55 -4.73 22.85
N VAL A 218 -13.52 -4.01 22.38
CA VAL A 218 -13.67 -2.75 21.64
C VAL A 218 -14.24 -3.05 20.24
N ASP A 219 -15.07 -2.14 19.72
CA ASP A 219 -15.61 -2.21 18.36
C ASP A 219 -14.46 -2.38 17.35
N THR A 220 -14.45 -3.51 16.65
CA THR A 220 -13.35 -3.89 15.75
C THR A 220 -13.82 -3.89 14.29
N TYR A 221 -12.97 -3.37 13.42
CA TYR A 221 -13.13 -3.37 11.97
C TYR A 221 -11.91 -4.03 11.33
N LEU A 222 -12.11 -4.68 10.19
CA LEU A 222 -11.00 -5.12 9.33
C LEU A 222 -10.96 -4.17 8.12
N ALA A 223 -9.78 -3.71 7.74
CA ALA A 223 -9.58 -2.84 6.60
C ALA A 223 -8.33 -3.24 5.81
N GLY A 224 -8.24 -2.78 4.56
CA GLY A 224 -7.09 -3.05 3.71
C GLY A 224 -7.41 -2.87 2.24
N GLU A 225 -6.46 -3.24 1.40
CA GLU A 225 -6.51 -3.02 -0.04
C GLU A 225 -6.01 -4.18 -0.89
N SER A 226 -6.23 -4.11 -2.21
CA SER A 226 -5.63 -5.03 -3.18
C SER A 226 -6.04 -6.50 -2.90
N PHE A 227 -5.08 -7.43 -2.85
CA PHE A 227 -5.34 -8.82 -2.47
C PHE A 227 -5.92 -9.00 -1.04
N ALA A 228 -5.93 -7.98 -0.18
CA ALA A 228 -6.71 -8.02 1.06
C ALA A 228 -8.23 -8.07 0.82
N GLY A 229 -8.71 -7.79 -0.39
CA GLY A 229 -10.05 -8.16 -0.83
C GLY A 229 -10.33 -9.67 -0.75
N GLN A 230 -9.30 -10.51 -0.82
CA GLN A 230 -9.40 -11.94 -0.52
C GLN A 230 -9.29 -12.20 0.99
N TYR A 231 -8.25 -11.67 1.66
CA TYR A 231 -8.00 -11.95 3.09
C TYR A 231 -9.16 -11.53 4.01
N ILE A 232 -9.72 -10.34 3.80
CA ILE A 232 -10.63 -9.68 4.75
C ILE A 232 -11.96 -10.42 4.92
N PRO A 233 -12.65 -10.89 3.85
CA PRO A 233 -13.85 -11.71 4.02
C PRO A 233 -13.59 -13.07 4.69
N PHE A 234 -12.46 -13.74 4.39
CA PHE A 234 -12.08 -14.98 5.07
C PHE A 234 -11.80 -14.76 6.57
N PHE A 235 -11.07 -13.69 6.92
CA PHE A 235 -10.87 -13.29 8.32
C PHE A 235 -12.18 -12.90 9.01
N ALA A 236 -13.11 -12.27 8.29
CA ALA A 236 -14.42 -11.89 8.84
C ALA A 236 -15.28 -13.11 9.15
N ASP A 237 -15.41 -14.07 8.21
CA ASP A 237 -16.16 -15.31 8.43
C ASP A 237 -15.55 -16.13 9.57
N ALA A 238 -14.21 -16.29 9.58
CA ALA A 238 -13.50 -16.99 10.65
C ALA A 238 -13.70 -16.35 12.04
N LEU A 239 -13.87 -15.03 12.12
CA LEU A 239 -14.20 -14.32 13.36
C LEU A 239 -15.67 -14.45 13.76
N ILE A 240 -16.59 -14.41 12.81
CA ILE A 240 -18.04 -14.62 13.02
C ILE A 240 -18.29 -16.04 13.55
N ASN A 241 -17.62 -17.03 12.97
CA ASN A 241 -17.78 -18.46 13.28
C ASN A 241 -16.81 -18.98 14.36
N SER A 242 -15.97 -18.12 14.96
CA SER A 242 -14.92 -18.52 15.90
C SER A 242 -15.45 -19.15 17.19
N THR A 243 -14.92 -20.32 17.58
CA THR A 243 -15.15 -20.91 18.92
C THR A 243 -14.12 -20.43 19.94
N GLU A 244 -12.98 -19.96 19.43
CA GLU A 244 -11.79 -19.49 20.12
C GLU A 244 -11.92 -18.00 20.54
N LEU A 245 -12.62 -17.19 19.74
CA LEU A 245 -12.98 -15.78 19.99
C LEU A 245 -14.51 -15.57 19.94
N PRO A 246 -15.32 -16.26 20.78
CA PRO A 246 -16.76 -16.31 20.61
C PRO A 246 -17.44 -14.96 20.93
N ASN A 247 -18.33 -14.52 20.03
CA ASN A 247 -18.96 -13.19 20.03
C ASN A 247 -17.95 -12.05 19.81
N PHE A 248 -17.00 -12.24 18.89
CA PHE A 248 -16.04 -11.20 18.53
C PHE A 248 -16.75 -9.88 18.11
N PRO A 249 -16.29 -8.70 18.56
CA PRO A 249 -16.98 -7.44 18.33
C PRO A 249 -16.70 -6.86 16.93
N LEU A 250 -16.80 -7.66 15.86
CA LEU A 250 -16.70 -7.18 14.48
C LEU A 250 -17.87 -6.21 14.19
N LYS A 251 -17.59 -5.08 13.55
CA LYS A 251 -18.55 -3.98 13.28
C LYS A 251 -18.58 -3.48 11.85
N GLY A 252 -17.67 -4.00 11.02
CA GLY A 252 -17.67 -3.79 9.59
C GLY A 252 -16.34 -4.23 8.98
N ILE A 253 -16.33 -4.39 7.66
CA ILE A 253 -15.12 -4.57 6.88
C ILE A 253 -15.03 -3.51 5.77
N ALA A 254 -13.82 -3.01 5.49
CA ALA A 254 -13.57 -1.97 4.50
C ALA A 254 -12.46 -2.39 3.52
N ILE A 255 -12.81 -2.53 2.24
CA ILE A 255 -11.91 -3.05 1.20
C ILE A 255 -11.70 -1.97 0.14
N GLY A 256 -10.48 -1.46 0.02
CA GLY A 256 -10.05 -0.56 -1.05
C GLY A 256 -9.54 -1.34 -2.24
N ASN A 257 -9.93 -0.94 -3.46
CA ASN A 257 -9.33 -1.40 -4.72
C ASN A 257 -9.01 -2.91 -4.72
N GLY A 258 -10.00 -3.72 -4.33
CA GLY A 258 -9.76 -5.09 -3.88
C GLY A 258 -9.86 -6.13 -4.99
N TRP A 259 -9.00 -7.15 -4.96
CA TRP A 259 -9.24 -8.40 -5.69
C TRP A 259 -10.17 -9.28 -4.86
N ILE A 260 -11.38 -9.54 -5.36
CA ILE A 260 -12.50 -10.12 -4.60
C ILE A 260 -13.24 -11.19 -5.43
N ASP A 261 -13.66 -10.83 -6.65
CA ASP A 261 -14.38 -11.71 -7.58
C ASP A 261 -13.71 -11.66 -8.97
N PRO A 262 -12.85 -12.63 -9.32
CA PRO A 262 -12.28 -12.71 -10.67
C PRO A 262 -13.34 -12.64 -11.78
N LYS A 263 -14.50 -13.28 -11.59
CA LYS A 263 -15.50 -13.41 -12.67
C LYS A 263 -16.18 -12.10 -13.02
N GLU A 264 -16.38 -11.23 -12.03
CA GLU A 264 -16.91 -9.89 -12.28
C GLU A 264 -15.81 -8.85 -12.55
N GLN A 265 -14.56 -9.08 -12.10
CA GLN A 265 -13.45 -8.15 -12.31
C GLN A 265 -12.73 -8.29 -13.65
N TYR A 266 -12.53 -9.49 -14.20
CA TYR A 266 -11.88 -9.65 -15.52
C TYR A 266 -12.63 -8.94 -16.67
N PRO A 267 -13.97 -8.98 -16.78
CA PRO A 267 -14.69 -8.14 -17.75
C PRO A 267 -14.59 -6.63 -17.45
N GLY A 268 -14.33 -6.25 -16.19
CA GLY A 268 -14.16 -4.88 -15.74
C GLY A 268 -12.99 -4.16 -16.42
N TYR A 269 -11.88 -4.85 -16.71
CA TYR A 269 -10.75 -4.27 -17.46
C TYR A 269 -11.18 -3.72 -18.83
N VAL A 270 -12.06 -4.43 -19.54
CA VAL A 270 -12.55 -4.04 -20.88
C VAL A 270 -13.51 -2.85 -20.80
N GLU A 271 -14.43 -2.85 -19.83
CA GLU A 271 -15.32 -1.70 -19.58
C GLU A 271 -14.53 -0.45 -19.18
N PHE A 272 -13.49 -0.61 -18.36
CA PHE A 272 -12.61 0.46 -17.91
C PHE A 272 -11.76 1.01 -19.06
N ALA A 273 -11.16 0.14 -19.89
CA ALA A 273 -10.35 0.53 -21.04
C ALA A 273 -11.16 1.39 -22.04
N TYR A 274 -12.40 1.02 -22.32
CA TYR A 274 -13.29 1.82 -23.17
C TYR A 274 -13.78 3.11 -22.50
N GLU A 275 -14.15 3.12 -21.21
CA GLU A 275 -14.62 4.36 -20.54
C GLU A 275 -13.48 5.38 -20.35
N LYS A 276 -12.24 4.92 -20.11
CA LYS A 276 -11.05 5.77 -20.01
C LYS A 276 -10.49 6.21 -21.36
N GLY A 277 -10.89 5.58 -22.47
CA GLY A 277 -10.30 5.81 -23.79
C GLY A 277 -8.86 5.31 -23.89
N LEU A 278 -8.53 4.21 -23.19
CA LEU A 278 -7.26 3.50 -23.34
C LEU A 278 -7.23 2.70 -24.65
N ILE A 279 -8.37 2.13 -25.03
CA ILE A 279 -8.60 1.51 -26.34
C ILE A 279 -9.86 2.14 -26.93
N ASP A 280 -9.78 2.60 -28.19
CA ASP A 280 -10.93 3.16 -28.91
C ASP A 280 -11.87 2.03 -29.38
N SER A 281 -13.19 2.22 -29.24
CA SER A 281 -14.18 1.24 -29.69
C SER A 281 -14.34 1.23 -31.22
N GLY A 282 -13.49 0.49 -31.93
CA GLY A 282 -13.48 0.40 -33.39
C GLY A 282 -14.83 -0.02 -34.02
N THR A 283 -15.61 -0.85 -33.31
CA THR A 283 -17.03 -1.11 -33.60
C THR A 283 -17.89 -1.16 -32.33
N PRO A 284 -19.24 -1.11 -32.42
CA PRO A 284 -20.06 -0.73 -31.28
C PRO A 284 -20.26 -1.87 -30.27
N VAL A 285 -19.48 -1.80 -29.18
CA VAL A 285 -19.95 -2.17 -27.83
C VAL A 285 -21.37 -1.63 -27.65
N SER A 286 -22.26 -2.47 -27.11
CA SER A 286 -23.70 -2.38 -27.39
C SER A 286 -24.30 -0.97 -27.31
N ALA A 287 -25.15 -0.63 -28.28
CA ALA A 287 -25.68 0.72 -28.53
C ALA A 287 -26.66 1.27 -27.46
N ALA A 288 -26.54 0.81 -26.21
CA ALA A 288 -27.15 1.38 -25.01
C ALA A 288 -26.17 2.22 -24.17
N PHE A 289 -24.84 2.14 -24.39
CA PHE A 289 -23.83 2.76 -23.51
C PHE A 289 -23.12 4.00 -24.12
N VAL A 290 -22.89 4.06 -25.43
CA VAL A 290 -22.01 5.06 -26.06
C VAL A 290 -22.77 6.28 -26.63
N ASP A 291 -23.23 7.16 -25.74
CA ASP A 291 -23.98 8.38 -26.11
C ASP A 291 -23.43 9.70 -25.52
N LEU A 292 -22.21 9.71 -24.95
CA LEU A 292 -21.61 10.90 -24.30
C LEU A 292 -20.27 11.42 -24.87
N HIS A 293 -19.44 10.60 -25.53
CA HIS A 293 -18.10 11.01 -26.00
C HIS A 293 -17.89 10.63 -27.48
N LYS A 294 -18.13 11.58 -28.42
CA LYS A 294 -18.29 11.27 -29.85
C LYS A 294 -17.55 12.20 -30.83
N GLU A 295 -16.51 12.90 -30.38
CA GLU A 295 -15.75 13.88 -31.19
C GLU A 295 -14.25 13.54 -31.38
N ARG A 296 -13.85 12.26 -31.24
CA ARG A 296 -12.48 11.82 -31.52
C ARG A 296 -12.42 10.37 -32.04
N ALA A 297 -12.70 10.19 -33.33
CA ALA A 297 -12.67 8.88 -33.99
C ALA A 297 -12.24 9.02 -35.47
N ASP A 298 -11.04 9.59 -35.70
CA ASP A 298 -10.55 9.96 -37.04
C ASP A 298 -9.04 9.59 -37.20
N GLN A 299 -8.69 8.36 -36.79
CA GLN A 299 -7.40 7.73 -37.09
C GLN A 299 -7.51 6.20 -37.06
N MET A 300 -7.05 5.53 -38.12
CA MET A 300 -7.23 4.08 -38.32
C MET A 300 -6.08 3.31 -37.67
N LEU A 301 -6.13 3.16 -36.34
CA LEU A 301 -5.08 2.50 -35.54
C LEU A 301 -5.64 1.50 -34.50
N THR A 302 -6.95 1.30 -34.47
CA THR A 302 -7.67 0.93 -33.24
C THR A 302 -8.48 -0.36 -33.33
N ASP A 303 -8.70 -0.91 -34.54
CA ASP A 303 -9.48 -2.14 -34.72
C ASP A 303 -8.74 -3.37 -34.13
N GLN A 304 -7.42 -3.50 -34.33
CA GLN A 304 -6.66 -4.68 -33.91
C GLN A 304 -6.53 -4.80 -32.39
N GLU A 305 -6.32 -3.70 -31.67
CA GLU A 305 -6.16 -3.71 -30.21
C GLU A 305 -7.49 -4.09 -29.53
N ALA A 306 -8.60 -3.59 -30.07
CA ALA A 306 -9.95 -4.00 -29.67
C ALA A 306 -10.23 -5.48 -30.01
N GLU A 307 -9.90 -5.96 -31.21
CA GLU A 307 -10.03 -7.39 -31.58
C GLU A 307 -9.18 -8.30 -30.69
N GLU A 308 -7.96 -7.92 -30.32
CA GLU A 308 -7.08 -8.69 -29.43
C GLU A 308 -7.63 -8.75 -28.00
N MET A 309 -8.14 -7.62 -27.48
CA MET A 309 -8.79 -7.54 -26.15
C MET A 309 -10.12 -8.32 -26.09
N GLU A 310 -11.00 -8.16 -27.08
CA GLU A 310 -12.25 -8.94 -27.16
C GLU A 310 -11.97 -10.44 -27.29
N ALA A 311 -10.92 -10.83 -28.04
CA ALA A 311 -10.50 -12.22 -28.12
C ALA A 311 -9.95 -12.77 -26.80
N ALA A 312 -9.23 -11.96 -26.02
CA ALA A 312 -8.76 -12.32 -24.67
C ALA A 312 -9.94 -12.49 -23.70
N LEU A 313 -10.85 -11.51 -23.64
CA LEU A 313 -12.06 -11.60 -22.81
C LEU A 313 -12.91 -12.82 -23.19
N LYS A 314 -12.99 -13.17 -24.49
CA LYS A 314 -13.70 -14.38 -24.93
C LYS A 314 -13.03 -15.67 -24.44
N ARG A 315 -11.70 -15.78 -24.44
CA ARG A 315 -10.99 -16.94 -23.87
C ARG A 315 -11.27 -17.03 -22.37
N CYS A 316 -11.10 -15.93 -21.66
CA CYS A 316 -11.44 -15.82 -20.24
C CYS A 316 -12.90 -16.23 -19.95
N GLN A 317 -13.88 -15.82 -20.76
CA GLN A 317 -15.28 -16.22 -20.57
C GLN A 317 -15.50 -17.74 -20.74
N GLU A 318 -14.81 -18.38 -21.69
CA GLU A 318 -14.88 -19.84 -21.91
C GLU A 318 -14.28 -20.63 -20.73
N GLU A 319 -13.36 -20.01 -19.97
CA GLU A 319 -12.82 -20.53 -18.71
C GLU A 319 -13.73 -20.23 -17.50
N MET A 320 -14.18 -18.98 -17.35
CA MET A 320 -15.10 -18.53 -16.29
C MET A 320 -16.44 -19.26 -16.31
N ASP A 321 -16.93 -19.70 -17.46
CA ASP A 321 -18.18 -20.47 -17.62
C ASP A 321 -18.09 -21.89 -17.03
N LYS A 322 -16.88 -22.41 -16.76
CA LYS A 322 -16.69 -23.71 -16.08
C LYS A 322 -17.13 -23.65 -14.61
N TYR A 323 -16.94 -22.50 -13.97
CA TYR A 323 -17.19 -22.29 -12.53
C TYR A 323 -18.59 -21.73 -12.31
N THR A 324 -19.53 -22.56 -11.83
CA THR A 324 -20.95 -22.17 -11.66
C THR A 324 -21.40 -22.02 -10.21
N ASP A 325 -20.62 -22.51 -9.25
CA ASP A 325 -20.83 -22.34 -7.81
C ASP A 325 -19.70 -21.45 -7.26
N PRO A 326 -20.01 -20.27 -6.67
CA PRO A 326 -19.01 -19.37 -6.09
C PRO A 326 -18.06 -20.03 -5.10
N PHE A 327 -18.51 -21.05 -4.35
CA PHE A 327 -17.68 -21.81 -3.40
C PHE A 327 -16.73 -22.82 -4.09
N THR A 328 -16.71 -22.83 -5.42
CA THR A 328 -15.79 -23.64 -6.25
C THR A 328 -15.01 -22.80 -7.27
N THR A 329 -15.25 -21.48 -7.33
CA THR A 329 -14.52 -20.58 -8.23
C THR A 329 -13.16 -20.25 -7.61
N PRO A 330 -12.03 -20.54 -8.26
CA PRO A 330 -10.69 -20.18 -7.77
C PRO A 330 -10.46 -18.67 -7.83
N VAL A 331 -9.44 -18.18 -7.11
CA VAL A 331 -9.06 -16.74 -7.08
C VAL A 331 -8.43 -16.28 -8.40
N ASN A 332 -7.71 -17.18 -9.08
CA ASN A 332 -7.16 -16.99 -10.41
C ASN A 332 -7.89 -17.92 -11.39
N ILE A 333 -8.09 -17.47 -12.63
CA ILE A 333 -8.72 -18.27 -13.68
C ILE A 333 -7.82 -18.25 -14.91
N ASP A 334 -7.54 -19.43 -15.47
CA ASP A 334 -6.70 -19.66 -16.64
C ASP A 334 -7.06 -18.70 -17.79
N HIS A 335 -6.06 -18.25 -18.55
CA HIS A 335 -6.19 -17.30 -19.66
C HIS A 335 -6.83 -15.93 -19.35
N CYS A 336 -7.32 -15.67 -18.13
CA CYS A 336 -7.96 -14.39 -17.80
C CYS A 336 -6.98 -13.25 -17.52
N GLY A 337 -5.74 -13.53 -17.13
CA GLY A 337 -4.67 -12.52 -17.05
C GLY A 337 -4.47 -11.78 -18.39
N GLU A 338 -4.56 -12.52 -19.50
CA GLU A 338 -4.43 -12.01 -20.87
C GLU A 338 -5.39 -10.84 -21.18
N VAL A 339 -6.49 -10.71 -20.45
CA VAL A 339 -7.44 -9.59 -20.59
C VAL A 339 -6.78 -8.29 -20.11
N MET A 340 -6.14 -8.29 -18.95
CA MET A 340 -5.39 -7.13 -18.46
C MET A 340 -4.17 -6.86 -19.34
N ASP A 341 -3.44 -7.90 -19.75
CA ASP A 341 -2.26 -7.76 -20.61
C ASP A 341 -2.59 -7.18 -21.99
N SER A 342 -3.79 -7.48 -22.50
CA SER A 342 -4.30 -6.86 -23.74
C SER A 342 -4.57 -5.36 -23.61
N VAL A 343 -4.88 -4.86 -22.40
CA VAL A 343 -5.09 -3.44 -22.09
C VAL A 343 -3.76 -2.72 -21.81
N THR A 344 -2.79 -3.37 -21.17
CA THR A 344 -1.52 -2.74 -20.78
C THR A 344 -0.47 -2.72 -21.91
N ARG A 345 -0.38 -3.79 -22.71
CA ARG A 345 0.63 -3.95 -23.76
C ARG A 345 0.70 -2.80 -24.78
N PRO A 346 -0.41 -2.22 -25.28
CA PRO A 346 -0.36 -1.06 -26.19
C PRO A 346 0.41 0.15 -25.64
N PHE A 347 0.47 0.31 -24.32
CA PHE A 347 1.14 1.43 -23.65
C PHE A 347 2.64 1.21 -23.42
N THR A 348 3.18 0.11 -23.94
CA THR A 348 4.60 -0.21 -23.85
C THR A 348 5.38 0.46 -24.99
N GLN A 349 6.21 1.45 -24.66
CA GLN A 349 6.86 2.36 -25.64
C GLN A 349 8.31 2.69 -25.27
N GLU A 350 9.06 3.29 -26.20
CA GLU A 350 10.40 3.83 -25.91
C GLU A 350 10.35 5.35 -25.66
N LEU A 351 10.75 5.79 -24.47
CA LEU A 351 10.97 7.19 -24.14
C LEU A 351 12.46 7.45 -23.84
N ASN A 352 13.06 8.43 -24.52
CA ASN A 352 14.46 8.83 -24.35
C ASN A 352 15.51 7.69 -24.48
N GLY A 353 15.17 6.60 -25.17
CA GLY A 353 16.03 5.42 -25.30
C GLY A 353 15.89 4.39 -24.16
N LYS A 354 14.86 4.52 -23.32
CA LYS A 354 14.47 3.55 -22.29
C LYS A 354 13.08 3.01 -22.61
N LYS A 355 12.86 1.70 -22.41
CA LYS A 355 11.54 1.08 -22.55
C LYS A 355 10.71 1.35 -21.29
N VAL A 356 9.49 1.84 -21.47
CA VAL A 356 8.53 2.19 -20.42
C VAL A 356 7.16 1.59 -20.72
N CYS A 357 6.29 1.55 -19.72
CA CYS A 357 4.92 1.06 -19.78
C CYS A 357 3.98 1.95 -18.95
N MET A 358 2.68 1.77 -19.11
CA MET A 358 1.67 2.33 -18.19
C MET A 358 1.86 1.75 -16.79
N ASN A 359 1.67 2.58 -15.76
CA ASN A 359 1.56 2.11 -14.38
C ASN A 359 0.16 1.49 -14.16
N VAL A 360 0.08 0.23 -13.72
CA VAL A 360 -1.22 -0.43 -13.49
C VAL A 360 -1.96 0.04 -12.23
N TYR A 361 -1.26 0.68 -11.30
CA TYR A 361 -1.86 1.27 -10.10
C TYR A 361 -2.44 2.67 -10.34
N ASP A 362 -1.99 3.37 -11.39
CA ASP A 362 -2.56 4.65 -11.85
C ASP A 362 -2.30 4.86 -13.36
N VAL A 363 -3.36 4.75 -14.17
CA VAL A 363 -3.26 4.87 -15.64
C VAL A 363 -2.88 6.27 -16.15
N ARG A 364 -2.79 7.26 -15.27
CA ARG A 364 -2.26 8.59 -15.58
C ARG A 364 -0.73 8.62 -15.59
N LEU A 365 -0.08 7.57 -15.06
CA LEU A 365 1.36 7.48 -14.84
C LEU A 365 2.04 6.45 -15.77
N VAL A 366 3.35 6.58 -15.90
CA VAL A 366 4.22 5.64 -16.63
C VAL A 366 5.39 5.23 -15.74
N ASP A 367 5.86 4.00 -15.92
CA ASP A 367 6.98 3.40 -15.19
C ASP A 367 7.91 2.67 -16.18
N ASP A 368 9.09 2.28 -15.72
CA ASP A 368 10.06 1.49 -16.47
C ASP A 368 9.50 0.11 -16.83
N PHE A 369 9.80 -0.39 -18.03
CA PHE A 369 9.52 -1.79 -18.37
C PHE A 369 10.65 -2.70 -17.84
N PRO A 370 10.38 -3.83 -17.16
CA PRO A 370 9.07 -4.48 -16.98
C PRO A 370 8.37 -4.16 -15.63
N ALA A 371 8.80 -3.16 -14.88
CA ALA A 371 8.23 -2.85 -13.55
C ALA A 371 6.78 -2.35 -13.62
N CYS A 372 6.43 -1.50 -14.60
CA CYS A 372 5.04 -1.14 -14.96
C CYS A 372 4.10 -0.77 -13.79
N GLY A 373 4.65 -0.18 -12.72
CA GLY A 373 3.98 0.12 -11.47
C GLY A 373 4.80 -0.28 -10.24
N MET A 374 5.65 -1.30 -10.33
CA MET A 374 6.43 -1.82 -9.19
C MET A 374 7.57 -0.90 -8.69
N ASN A 375 7.81 0.28 -9.30
CA ASN A 375 8.67 1.33 -8.73
C ASN A 375 7.86 2.47 -8.07
N TRP A 376 6.53 2.40 -8.03
CA TRP A 376 5.63 3.41 -7.49
C TRP A 376 5.07 2.95 -6.12
N PRO A 377 4.79 3.85 -5.16
CA PRO A 377 4.88 5.32 -5.23
C PRO A 377 6.31 5.88 -5.14
N PRO A 378 6.54 7.16 -5.50
CA PRO A 378 7.87 7.78 -5.46
C PRO A 378 8.56 7.79 -4.09
N ASP A 379 7.79 7.66 -3.00
CA ASP A 379 8.25 7.58 -1.61
C ASP A 379 8.85 6.20 -1.25
N LEU A 380 8.56 5.17 -2.05
CA LEU A 380 8.93 3.77 -1.78
C LEU A 380 10.45 3.53 -1.59
N PRO A 381 11.36 4.11 -2.39
CA PRO A 381 12.81 3.96 -2.16
C PRO A 381 13.28 4.52 -0.82
N ASP A 382 12.62 5.57 -0.31
CA ASP A 382 12.89 6.10 1.03
C ASP A 382 12.27 5.20 2.11
N VAL A 383 11.13 4.56 1.89
CA VAL A 383 10.56 3.54 2.81
C VAL A 383 11.50 2.34 2.93
N TYR A 384 11.98 1.80 1.80
CA TYR A 384 13.03 0.78 1.77
C TYR A 384 14.30 1.20 2.52
N THR A 385 14.70 2.47 2.41
CA THR A 385 15.88 3.00 3.09
C THR A 385 15.64 3.15 4.60
N PHE A 386 14.47 3.65 5.00
CA PHE A 386 14.08 3.86 6.40
C PHE A 386 13.97 2.54 7.17
N LEU A 387 13.20 1.57 6.65
CA LEU A 387 12.99 0.27 7.29
C LEU A 387 14.21 -0.67 7.23
N ARG A 388 15.34 -0.23 6.65
CA ARG A 388 16.62 -0.94 6.68
C ARG A 388 17.67 -0.30 7.58
N GLN A 389 17.35 0.79 8.30
CA GLN A 389 18.26 1.38 9.29
C GLN A 389 18.27 0.60 10.61
N ASP A 390 19.46 0.31 11.14
CA ASP A 390 19.62 -0.37 12.44
C ASP A 390 18.87 0.33 13.59
N GLU A 391 18.82 1.67 13.58
CA GLU A 391 18.10 2.47 14.59
C GLU A 391 16.58 2.29 14.49
N VAL A 392 16.04 2.20 13.27
CA VAL A 392 14.61 1.95 13.00
C VAL A 392 14.25 0.51 13.37
N ILE A 393 15.02 -0.48 12.90
CA ILE A 393 14.83 -1.91 13.21
C ILE A 393 14.88 -2.15 14.73
N SER A 394 15.76 -1.44 15.44
CA SER A 394 15.87 -1.50 16.91
C SER A 394 14.70 -0.82 17.62
N ALA A 395 14.30 0.38 17.19
CA ALA A 395 13.17 1.10 17.79
C ALA A 395 11.82 0.39 17.58
N LEU A 396 11.68 -0.30 16.45
CA LEU A 396 10.50 -1.08 16.07
C LEU A 396 10.49 -2.53 16.62
N HIS A 397 11.49 -2.92 17.41
CA HIS A 397 11.62 -4.29 17.97
C HIS A 397 11.68 -5.40 16.90
N ALA A 398 12.08 -5.06 15.66
CA ALA A 398 12.02 -5.93 14.49
C ALA A 398 13.24 -6.86 14.32
N SER A 399 14.27 -6.70 15.15
CA SER A 399 15.59 -7.40 15.11
C SER A 399 15.58 -8.93 15.28
N SER A 400 14.40 -9.56 15.30
CA SER A 400 14.24 -11.03 15.33
C SER A 400 14.18 -11.68 13.93
N LYS A 401 14.17 -10.90 12.84
CA LYS A 401 14.25 -11.39 11.45
C LYS A 401 15.66 -11.10 10.90
N GLU A 402 16.36 -12.13 10.41
CA GLU A 402 17.75 -12.00 9.92
C GLU A 402 17.85 -11.37 8.52
N THR A 403 16.76 -11.41 7.74
CA THR A 403 16.67 -10.79 6.41
C THR A 403 16.22 -9.33 6.53
N ALA A 404 16.83 -8.43 5.75
CA ALA A 404 16.38 -7.05 5.61
C ALA A 404 14.90 -6.97 5.18
N TRP A 405 14.21 -5.89 5.58
CA TRP A 405 12.82 -5.65 5.17
C TRP A 405 12.69 -5.58 3.65
N VAL A 406 11.61 -6.14 3.13
CA VAL A 406 11.10 -5.94 1.78
C VAL A 406 9.60 -5.64 1.90
N GLU A 407 9.13 -4.81 0.98
CA GLU A 407 7.72 -4.49 0.74
C GLU A 407 6.94 -5.78 0.43
N CYS A 408 7.08 -6.29 -0.80
CA CYS A 408 6.50 -7.54 -1.25
C CYS A 408 7.53 -8.68 -1.21
N ASN A 409 7.16 -9.81 -0.62
CA ASN A 409 7.98 -11.03 -0.59
C ASN A 409 7.39 -12.05 -1.58
N ASN A 410 7.88 -12.10 -2.82
CA ASN A 410 7.34 -12.97 -3.88
C ASN A 410 7.28 -14.45 -3.49
N LYS A 411 8.14 -14.93 -2.57
CA LYS A 411 8.04 -16.31 -2.07
C LYS A 411 6.72 -16.57 -1.32
N VAL A 412 6.18 -15.57 -0.62
CA VAL A 412 4.85 -15.67 0.00
C VAL A 412 3.76 -15.90 -1.07
N SER A 413 3.78 -15.11 -2.15
CA SER A 413 2.83 -15.27 -3.26
C SER A 413 2.94 -16.64 -3.94
N TYR A 414 4.16 -17.06 -4.26
CA TYR A 414 4.41 -18.35 -4.91
C TYR A 414 3.96 -19.56 -4.09
N GLU A 415 4.22 -19.56 -2.78
CA GLU A 415 3.80 -20.66 -1.89
C GLU A 415 2.28 -20.65 -1.63
N LEU A 416 1.62 -19.48 -1.70
CA LEU A 416 0.17 -19.29 -1.50
C LEU A 416 -0.64 -19.68 -2.75
N ASN A 417 -0.58 -20.95 -3.14
CA ASN A 417 -1.19 -21.47 -4.37
C ASN A 417 -2.72 -21.69 -4.31
N LEU A 418 -3.35 -21.55 -3.14
CA LEU A 418 -4.82 -21.53 -2.93
C LEU A 418 -5.59 -22.73 -3.52
N LYS A 419 -4.95 -23.91 -3.67
CA LYS A 419 -5.51 -25.08 -4.36
C LYS A 419 -6.80 -25.66 -3.73
N HIS A 420 -7.18 -25.24 -2.52
CA HIS A 420 -8.41 -25.65 -1.85
C HIS A 420 -9.33 -24.48 -1.47
N SER A 421 -8.89 -23.24 -1.70
CA SER A 421 -9.64 -22.00 -1.47
C SER A 421 -10.49 -21.59 -2.68
N HIS A 422 -11.61 -20.94 -2.40
CA HIS A 422 -12.43 -20.25 -3.39
C HIS A 422 -12.28 -18.73 -3.27
N MET A 423 -12.79 -17.99 -4.26
CA MET A 423 -12.84 -16.52 -4.22
C MET A 423 -13.66 -16.00 -3.03
N SER A 424 -13.19 -14.92 -2.41
CA SER A 424 -13.77 -14.33 -1.19
C SER A 424 -15.16 -13.74 -1.39
N ALA A 425 -15.53 -13.41 -2.63
CA ALA A 425 -16.85 -12.93 -3.03
C ALA A 425 -18.00 -13.83 -2.52
N ALA A 426 -17.78 -15.14 -2.43
CA ALA A 426 -18.74 -16.12 -1.93
C ALA A 426 -19.14 -15.90 -0.45
N LEU A 427 -18.29 -15.24 0.34
CA LEU A 427 -18.51 -14.96 1.78
C LEU A 427 -19.24 -13.63 2.04
N LEU A 428 -19.28 -12.72 1.07
CA LEU A 428 -19.89 -11.40 1.26
C LEU A 428 -21.37 -11.45 1.69
N PRO A 429 -22.23 -12.36 1.14
CA PRO A 429 -23.62 -12.47 1.58
C PRO A 429 -23.75 -12.93 3.04
N SER A 430 -22.98 -13.94 3.48
CA SER A 430 -23.05 -14.45 4.86
C SER A 430 -22.55 -13.41 5.89
N ILE A 431 -21.54 -12.62 5.53
CA ILE A 431 -21.03 -11.51 6.35
C ILE A 431 -22.11 -10.41 6.51
N LEU A 432 -22.80 -10.04 5.42
CA LEU A 432 -23.91 -9.08 5.46
C LEU A 432 -25.11 -9.61 6.26
N GLU A 433 -25.50 -10.87 6.05
CA GLU A 433 -26.61 -11.54 6.76
C GLU A 433 -26.31 -11.78 8.25
N ALA A 434 -25.02 -11.92 8.62
CA ALA A 434 -24.57 -11.89 10.02
C ALA A 434 -24.66 -10.50 10.67
N GLY A 435 -25.01 -9.46 9.90
CA GLY A 435 -25.15 -8.08 10.37
C GLY A 435 -23.83 -7.31 10.46
N VAL A 436 -22.82 -7.70 9.68
CA VAL A 436 -21.54 -6.99 9.56
C VAL A 436 -21.57 -6.13 8.28
N PRO A 437 -21.60 -4.78 8.39
CA PRO A 437 -21.52 -3.88 7.25
C PRO A 437 -20.26 -4.09 6.41
N ILE A 438 -20.38 -3.85 5.10
CA ILE A 438 -19.26 -3.90 4.16
C ILE A 438 -19.13 -2.54 3.50
N LEU A 439 -17.94 -1.98 3.46
CA LEU A 439 -17.57 -0.85 2.62
C LEU A 439 -16.60 -1.36 1.55
N MET A 440 -16.97 -1.19 0.28
CA MET A 440 -16.02 -1.26 -0.83
C MET A 440 -15.69 0.16 -1.27
N PHE A 441 -14.43 0.47 -1.50
CA PHE A 441 -14.02 1.73 -2.10
C PHE A 441 -13.04 1.52 -3.24
N ALA A 442 -13.06 2.41 -4.23
CA ALA A 442 -12.22 2.31 -5.41
C ALA A 442 -11.76 3.69 -5.89
N GLY A 443 -10.44 3.87 -5.99
CA GLY A 443 -9.84 4.98 -6.75
C GLY A 443 -10.20 4.89 -8.23
N ALA A 444 -10.57 6.01 -8.83
CA ALA A 444 -11.10 6.05 -10.19
C ALA A 444 -10.05 5.81 -11.29
N GLU A 445 -8.76 5.87 -10.98
CA GLU A 445 -7.64 5.82 -11.93
C GLU A 445 -6.80 4.52 -11.85
N ASP A 446 -7.11 3.64 -10.89
CA ASP A 446 -6.58 2.28 -10.80
C ASP A 446 -7.03 1.40 -11.98
N LEU A 447 -6.10 0.65 -12.59
CA LEU A 447 -6.42 -0.40 -13.55
C LEU A 447 -6.48 -1.78 -12.89
N ILE A 448 -5.47 -2.16 -12.09
CA ILE A 448 -5.28 -3.55 -11.63
C ILE A 448 -6.43 -4.07 -10.76
N CYS A 449 -7.08 -3.21 -9.97
CA CYS A 449 -8.35 -3.53 -9.31
C CYS A 449 -9.41 -2.45 -9.57
N ASN A 450 -9.48 -2.05 -10.84
CA ASN A 450 -10.34 -0.97 -11.34
C ASN A 450 -11.76 -0.96 -10.78
N TYR A 451 -12.27 0.26 -10.59
CA TYR A 451 -13.62 0.50 -10.09
C TYR A 451 -14.75 -0.12 -10.94
N LYS A 452 -14.50 -0.51 -12.20
CA LYS A 452 -15.51 -1.21 -13.02
C LYS A 452 -15.72 -2.63 -12.56
N GLY A 453 -14.66 -3.38 -12.26
CA GLY A 453 -14.77 -4.67 -11.60
C GLY A 453 -15.54 -4.58 -10.27
N ILE A 454 -15.31 -3.54 -9.47
CA ILE A 454 -16.03 -3.30 -8.22
C ILE A 454 -17.50 -2.91 -8.48
N GLU A 455 -17.80 -2.04 -9.44
CA GLU A 455 -19.16 -1.72 -9.89
C GLU A 455 -19.91 -2.99 -10.35
N ARG A 456 -19.22 -3.91 -11.03
CA ARG A 456 -19.78 -5.20 -11.45
C ARG A 456 -20.05 -6.13 -10.27
N ILE A 457 -19.12 -6.29 -9.32
CA ILE A 457 -19.35 -7.05 -8.07
C ILE A 457 -20.58 -6.52 -7.33
N VAL A 458 -20.64 -5.21 -7.09
CA VAL A 458 -21.68 -4.57 -6.29
C VAL A 458 -23.07 -4.64 -6.94
N ASN A 459 -23.14 -4.65 -8.28
CA ASN A 459 -24.38 -4.93 -9.02
C ASN A 459 -24.65 -6.44 -9.21
N GLY A 460 -23.61 -7.27 -9.10
CA GLY A 460 -23.64 -8.73 -9.26
C GLY A 460 -24.10 -9.49 -8.01
N LEU A 461 -23.74 -9.00 -6.82
CA LEU A 461 -24.00 -9.66 -5.55
C LEU A 461 -25.50 -9.80 -5.24
N GLU A 462 -25.92 -10.94 -4.68
CA GLU A 462 -27.28 -11.18 -4.18
C GLU A 462 -27.24 -11.52 -2.69
N TRP A 463 -27.99 -10.78 -1.87
CA TRP A 463 -28.08 -10.95 -0.41
C TRP A 463 -29.40 -10.35 0.09
N ASP A 464 -29.89 -10.80 1.25
CA ASP A 464 -31.18 -10.35 1.82
C ASP A 464 -32.39 -10.52 0.87
N GLY A 465 -32.25 -11.31 -0.21
CA GLY A 465 -33.30 -11.65 -1.17
C GLY A 465 -33.46 -10.71 -2.37
N GLU A 466 -32.53 -9.78 -2.64
CA GLU A 466 -32.49 -9.05 -3.93
C GLU A 466 -31.04 -8.88 -4.44
N LYS A 467 -30.88 -8.82 -5.77
CA LYS A 467 -29.58 -8.60 -6.43
C LYS A 467 -29.23 -7.11 -6.51
N GLY A 468 -27.97 -6.79 -6.20
CA GLY A 468 -27.39 -5.45 -6.22
C GLY A 468 -28.06 -4.47 -5.25
N PHE A 469 -27.79 -3.18 -5.44
CA PHE A 469 -28.36 -2.09 -4.64
C PHE A 469 -29.86 -1.82 -4.87
N ALA A 470 -30.53 -2.59 -5.75
CA ALA A 470 -31.96 -2.50 -6.07
C ALA A 470 -32.44 -1.08 -6.44
N ASN A 471 -33.08 -0.37 -5.51
CA ASN A 471 -33.62 0.98 -5.73
C ASN A 471 -32.78 2.12 -5.09
N ALA A 472 -31.69 1.81 -4.40
CA ALA A 472 -30.82 2.83 -3.82
C ALA A 472 -30.03 3.54 -4.94
N THR A 473 -30.01 4.87 -4.95
CA THR A 473 -29.31 5.67 -5.97
C THR A 473 -27.96 6.17 -5.48
N SER A 474 -26.95 6.15 -6.36
CA SER A 474 -25.64 6.76 -6.09
C SER A 474 -25.79 8.26 -5.81
N GLN A 475 -25.12 8.74 -4.77
CA GLN A 475 -25.12 10.12 -4.30
C GLN A 475 -23.79 10.78 -4.62
N GLU A 476 -23.81 12.09 -4.90
CA GLU A 476 -22.59 12.87 -5.03
C GLU A 476 -21.97 13.14 -3.65
N TRP A 477 -20.66 12.93 -3.54
CA TRP A 477 -19.89 13.16 -2.32
C TRP A 477 -19.00 14.40 -2.48
N TYR A 478 -19.19 15.36 -1.57
CA TYR A 478 -18.46 16.63 -1.54
C TYR A 478 -17.66 16.77 -0.25
N LEU A 479 -16.43 17.26 -0.36
CA LEU A 479 -15.56 17.65 0.75
C LEU A 479 -15.10 19.10 0.53
N ASN A 480 -15.37 19.97 1.50
CA ASN A 480 -15.14 21.42 1.46
C ASN A 480 -15.71 22.12 0.19
N GLY A 481 -16.80 21.58 -0.37
CA GLY A 481 -17.43 22.07 -1.61
C GLY A 481 -16.84 21.53 -2.91
N THR A 482 -15.70 20.83 -2.88
CA THR A 482 -15.16 20.07 -4.01
C THR A 482 -15.83 18.70 -4.08
N GLN A 483 -16.21 18.24 -5.28
CA GLN A 483 -16.71 16.87 -5.47
C GLN A 483 -15.52 15.91 -5.44
N VAL A 484 -15.53 14.94 -4.52
CA VAL A 484 -14.42 14.00 -4.32
C VAL A 484 -14.76 12.57 -4.74
N GLY A 485 -16.04 12.31 -5.05
CA GLY A 485 -16.48 11.00 -5.50
C GLY A 485 -17.99 10.83 -5.57
N THR A 486 -18.42 9.57 -5.59
CA THR A 486 -19.82 9.16 -5.38
C THR A 486 -19.91 8.06 -4.34
N TRP A 487 -21.06 8.00 -3.64
CA TRP A 487 -21.32 7.06 -2.56
C TRP A 487 -22.69 6.42 -2.72
N GLN A 488 -22.82 5.12 -2.45
CA GLN A 488 -24.09 4.40 -2.52
C GLN A 488 -24.14 3.34 -1.41
N THR A 489 -25.28 3.23 -0.72
CA THR A 489 -25.48 2.26 0.37
C THR A 489 -26.83 1.57 0.22
N SER A 490 -26.87 0.25 0.40
CA SER A 490 -28.11 -0.51 0.62
C SER A 490 -27.80 -1.74 1.48
N ARG A 491 -28.71 -2.09 2.39
CA ARG A 491 -28.67 -3.35 3.17
C ARG A 491 -27.27 -3.72 3.72
N GLY A 492 -26.62 -2.80 4.44
CA GLY A 492 -25.30 -3.01 5.05
C GLY A 492 -24.09 -2.89 4.12
N LEU A 493 -24.25 -3.06 2.81
CA LEU A 493 -23.21 -2.81 1.81
C LEU A 493 -23.17 -1.32 1.44
N SER A 494 -21.97 -0.75 1.38
CA SER A 494 -21.68 0.59 0.87
C SER A 494 -20.59 0.51 -0.18
N TYR A 495 -20.69 1.35 -1.20
CA TYR A 495 -19.69 1.53 -2.26
C TYR A 495 -19.33 3.00 -2.40
N ALA A 496 -18.04 3.31 -2.43
CA ALA A 496 -17.51 4.66 -2.65
C ALA A 496 -16.54 4.67 -3.84
N LYS A 497 -16.89 5.37 -4.94
CA LYS A 497 -15.95 5.66 -6.02
C LYS A 497 -15.28 7.00 -5.74
N ILE A 498 -13.96 7.03 -5.71
CA ILE A 498 -13.16 8.18 -5.28
C ILE A 498 -12.43 8.72 -6.50
N PHE A 499 -12.57 10.03 -6.76
CA PHE A 499 -12.03 10.64 -7.97
C PHE A 499 -10.53 10.95 -7.85
N ASP A 500 -9.87 11.11 -8.99
CA ASP A 500 -8.45 11.53 -9.12
C ASP A 500 -7.44 10.68 -8.28
N SER A 501 -7.76 9.42 -7.97
CA SER A 501 -6.97 8.54 -7.10
C SER A 501 -6.67 7.18 -7.71
N SER A 502 -5.51 6.64 -7.33
CA SER A 502 -4.86 5.40 -7.74
C SER A 502 -5.41 4.16 -7.00
N HIS A 503 -4.68 3.05 -7.06
CA HIS A 503 -4.87 1.85 -6.24
C HIS A 503 -4.79 2.17 -4.74
N MET A 504 -3.72 2.85 -4.30
CA MET A 504 -3.50 3.26 -2.91
C MET A 504 -4.24 4.58 -2.62
N VAL A 505 -5.56 4.54 -2.49
CA VAL A 505 -6.39 5.76 -2.32
C VAL A 505 -5.98 6.59 -1.07
N GLY A 506 -5.37 5.95 -0.06
CA GLY A 506 -4.82 6.63 1.11
C GLY A 506 -3.55 7.43 0.85
N PHE A 507 -2.83 7.14 -0.24
CA PHE A 507 -1.67 7.91 -0.71
C PHE A 507 -2.11 9.22 -1.38
N ASP A 508 -3.02 9.17 -2.37
CA ASP A 508 -3.44 10.36 -3.13
C ASP A 508 -4.27 11.34 -2.31
N VAL A 509 -5.25 10.84 -1.57
CA VAL A 509 -6.33 11.64 -0.97
C VAL A 509 -6.62 11.28 0.49
N PRO A 510 -5.62 11.34 1.40
CA PRO A 510 -5.76 10.88 2.79
C PRO A 510 -6.95 11.52 3.53
N HIS A 511 -7.19 12.84 3.37
CA HIS A 511 -8.34 13.50 4.01
C HIS A 511 -9.72 13.01 3.50
N VAL A 512 -9.79 12.45 2.28
CA VAL A 512 -11.02 11.89 1.70
C VAL A 512 -11.27 10.49 2.25
N THR A 513 -10.24 9.64 2.30
CA THR A 513 -10.37 8.30 2.93
C THR A 513 -10.68 8.41 4.44
N ASN A 514 -10.15 9.45 5.10
CA ASN A 514 -10.42 9.78 6.50
C ASN A 514 -11.91 10.10 6.77
N ASP A 515 -12.55 10.91 5.92
CA ASP A 515 -14.01 11.17 5.99
C ASP A 515 -14.83 9.90 5.71
N MET A 516 -14.44 9.12 4.70
CA MET A 516 -15.07 7.83 4.38
C MET A 516 -15.06 6.86 5.56
N ILE A 517 -13.91 6.63 6.22
CA ILE A 517 -13.85 5.67 7.32
C ILE A 517 -14.55 6.21 8.58
N MET A 518 -14.50 7.52 8.83
CA MET A 518 -15.30 8.14 9.90
C MET A 518 -16.81 7.99 9.67
N ARG A 519 -17.27 8.12 8.43
CA ARG A 519 -18.66 7.87 8.04
C ARG A 519 -19.05 6.41 8.24
N PHE A 520 -18.22 5.47 7.79
CA PHE A 520 -18.46 4.03 7.95
C PHE A 520 -18.48 3.56 9.41
N MET A 521 -17.59 4.09 10.25
CA MET A 521 -17.53 3.79 11.68
C MET A 521 -18.51 4.63 12.54
N ASP A 522 -19.37 5.43 11.91
CA ASP A 522 -20.27 6.44 12.47
C ASP A 522 -19.64 7.28 13.61
N VAL A 523 -18.59 8.01 13.27
CA VAL A 523 -17.84 8.89 14.19
C VAL A 523 -18.60 10.21 14.38
N ASP A 524 -19.24 10.39 15.53
CA ASP A 524 -19.87 11.65 15.93
C ASP A 524 -18.82 12.64 16.47
N VAL A 525 -18.31 13.49 15.57
CA VAL A 525 -17.38 14.56 15.89
C VAL A 525 -17.97 15.66 16.78
N SER A 526 -19.30 15.77 16.90
CA SER A 526 -19.95 16.85 17.67
C SER A 526 -19.74 16.71 19.18
N LEU A 527 -19.35 15.52 19.63
CA LEU A 527 -19.03 15.19 21.02
C LEU A 527 -17.71 15.82 21.51
N LEU A 528 -16.92 16.42 20.62
CA LEU A 528 -15.57 16.89 20.90
C LEU A 528 -15.53 18.44 21.01
N PRO A 529 -15.37 19.00 22.22
CA PRO A 529 -15.53 20.45 22.43
C PRO A 529 -14.31 21.28 21.99
N GLY A 530 -14.59 22.40 21.30
CA GLY A 530 -13.65 23.53 21.20
C GLY A 530 -12.68 23.54 20.01
N MET A 531 -12.91 22.71 18.99
CA MET A 531 -12.07 22.71 17.77
C MET A 531 -12.53 23.76 16.76
N ILE A 532 -11.57 24.32 16.00
CA ILE A 532 -11.72 25.62 15.32
C ILE A 532 -11.61 25.52 13.79
N SER A 533 -10.92 24.51 13.28
CA SER A 533 -10.90 24.18 11.85
C SER A 533 -11.90 23.06 11.56
N GLN A 534 -12.80 23.31 10.62
CA GLN A 534 -13.91 22.42 10.27
C GLN A 534 -14.06 22.41 8.74
N TRP A 535 -13.94 21.23 8.13
CA TRP A 535 -14.32 21.03 6.73
C TRP A 535 -15.78 20.57 6.69
N SER A 536 -16.54 21.00 5.69
CA SER A 536 -17.86 20.40 5.42
C SER A 536 -17.67 19.12 4.61
N SER A 537 -18.35 18.05 5.00
CA SER A 537 -18.51 16.85 4.18
C SER A 537 -20.00 16.64 3.90
N ARG A 538 -20.36 16.27 2.67
CA ARG A 538 -21.76 16.00 2.30
C ARG A 538 -21.88 14.82 1.35
N ILE A 539 -22.81 13.91 1.64
CA ILE A 539 -23.22 12.83 0.74
C ILE A 539 -24.71 12.96 0.48
N GLY A 540 -25.09 13.43 -0.72
CA GLY A 540 -26.49 13.78 -1.01
C GLY A 540 -27.00 14.87 -0.05
N ASP A 541 -27.97 14.52 0.80
CA ASP A 541 -28.51 15.39 1.87
C ASP A 541 -27.81 15.20 3.25
N ASP A 542 -26.89 14.24 3.43
CA ASP A 542 -26.18 13.99 4.70
C ASP A 542 -24.94 14.90 4.87
N GLU A 543 -25.16 16.09 5.42
CA GLU A 543 -24.10 17.02 5.83
C GLU A 543 -23.50 16.64 7.20
N ARG A 544 -22.20 16.32 7.19
CA ARG A 544 -21.37 16.09 8.38
C ARG A 544 -20.26 17.14 8.46
N THR A 545 -19.74 17.35 9.66
CA THR A 545 -18.53 18.14 9.88
C THR A 545 -17.31 17.22 9.94
N MET A 546 -16.23 17.61 9.28
CA MET A 546 -14.90 16.99 9.38
C MET A 546 -13.99 17.87 10.24
N ILE A 547 -13.15 17.24 11.07
CA ILE A 547 -12.12 17.92 11.86
C ILE A 547 -10.81 17.86 11.09
N HIS A 548 -10.06 18.96 11.06
CA HIS A 548 -8.70 19.01 10.54
C HIS A 548 -7.80 19.73 11.57
N VAL A 549 -6.62 19.19 11.88
CA VAL A 549 -5.78 19.68 12.99
C VAL A 549 -4.57 20.44 12.45
N GLY A 550 -4.85 21.42 11.58
CA GLY A 550 -3.86 22.30 10.98
C GLY A 550 -4.26 23.77 11.07
N ASP A 551 -3.26 24.66 11.08
CA ASP A 551 -3.47 26.07 10.72
C ASP A 551 -3.78 26.16 9.20
N ALA A 552 -4.40 27.24 8.76
CA ALA A 552 -4.79 27.41 7.36
C ALA A 552 -3.60 27.85 6.47
N GLY A 553 -2.53 27.05 6.48
CA GLY A 553 -1.30 27.26 5.72
C GLY A 553 -0.84 25.97 5.04
N GLU A 554 -0.70 26.04 3.72
CA GLU A 554 -0.13 24.98 2.85
C GLU A 554 -0.81 23.60 2.98
N ALA A 555 -1.97 23.48 2.32
CA ALA A 555 -2.33 22.21 1.71
C ALA A 555 -1.21 21.82 0.73
N GLY A 556 -0.37 20.85 1.12
CA GLY A 556 0.81 20.38 0.39
C GLY A 556 0.51 19.59 -0.88
N GLY A 557 -0.51 19.98 -1.65
CA GLY A 557 -0.84 19.42 -2.95
C GLY A 557 -0.63 20.45 -4.05
N ILE A 558 0.33 20.21 -4.94
CA ILE A 558 0.46 21.01 -6.17
C ILE A 558 -0.78 20.71 -7.02
N PRO A 559 -1.64 21.69 -7.35
CA PRO A 559 -2.79 21.42 -8.20
C PRO A 559 -2.30 20.99 -9.58
N LEU A 560 -2.69 19.78 -10.01
CA LEU A 560 -2.43 19.28 -11.35
C LEU A 560 -3.23 20.13 -12.36
N ILE A 561 -2.59 21.18 -12.88
CA ILE A 561 -3.17 22.07 -13.88
C ILE A 561 -3.43 21.25 -15.15
N LYS A 562 -4.70 20.92 -15.36
CA LYS A 562 -5.18 20.03 -16.42
C LYS A 562 -4.61 20.44 -17.78
N GLY A 563 -3.87 19.52 -18.41
CA GLY A 563 -3.14 19.77 -19.66
C GLY A 563 -4.06 20.13 -20.83
N GLY A 564 -4.26 21.43 -21.07
CA GLY A 564 -5.11 21.95 -22.13
C GLY A 564 -4.60 23.29 -22.67
N ASN A 565 -3.68 23.25 -23.63
CA ASN A 565 -3.07 24.40 -24.31
C ASN A 565 -2.35 25.43 -23.42
N THR A 566 -1.14 25.04 -22.99
CA THR A 566 0.06 25.92 -22.98
C THR A 566 0.00 27.24 -22.20
N ASP A 567 0.01 27.15 -20.86
CA ASP A 567 0.48 28.26 -20.00
C ASP A 567 1.98 28.60 -20.20
N TRP A 568 2.67 27.85 -21.07
CA TRP A 568 3.94 28.28 -21.66
C TRP A 568 3.83 29.65 -22.35
N GLU A 569 2.68 30.01 -22.95
CA GLU A 569 2.53 31.38 -23.46
C GLU A 569 2.45 32.42 -22.33
N ALA A 570 1.84 32.11 -21.18
CA ALA A 570 1.81 33.04 -20.04
C ALA A 570 3.22 33.25 -19.46
N TRP A 571 3.98 32.17 -19.25
CA TRP A 571 5.37 32.25 -18.78
C TRP A 571 6.30 32.91 -19.81
N TYR A 572 6.19 32.55 -21.10
CA TYR A 572 6.97 33.16 -22.17
C TYR A 572 6.67 34.66 -22.27
N ASN A 573 5.40 35.05 -22.32
CA ASN A 573 5.02 36.47 -22.37
C ASN A 573 5.41 37.22 -21.09
N ALA A 574 5.36 36.62 -19.90
CA ALA A 574 5.83 37.24 -18.67
C ALA A 574 7.35 37.48 -18.70
N VAL A 575 8.15 36.46 -19.04
CA VAL A 575 9.62 36.59 -19.14
C VAL A 575 10.02 37.57 -20.25
N PHE A 576 9.34 37.54 -21.40
CA PHE A 576 9.58 38.48 -22.49
C PHE A 576 9.16 39.92 -22.10
N ALA A 577 8.06 40.09 -21.36
CA ALA A 577 7.65 41.38 -20.82
C ALA A 577 8.66 41.92 -19.79
N PHE A 578 9.19 41.09 -18.90
CA PHE A 578 10.25 41.52 -17.96
C PHE A 578 11.55 41.86 -18.68
N LEU A 579 11.95 41.13 -19.73
CA LEU A 579 13.08 41.49 -20.59
C LEU A 579 12.86 42.81 -21.30
N VAL A 580 11.69 43.01 -21.93
CA VAL A 580 11.33 44.27 -22.60
C VAL A 580 11.25 45.43 -21.60
N LEU A 581 10.71 45.23 -20.41
CA LEU A 581 10.66 46.24 -19.35
C LEU A 581 12.08 46.59 -18.86
N GLY A 582 12.94 45.59 -18.66
CA GLY A 582 14.35 45.79 -18.29
C GLY A 582 15.15 46.54 -19.37
N ILE A 583 14.90 46.25 -20.64
CA ILE A 583 15.46 47.00 -21.79
C ILE A 583 14.93 48.44 -21.81
N LEU A 584 13.63 48.66 -21.63
CA LEU A 584 13.03 49.99 -21.59
C LEU A 584 13.55 50.84 -20.41
N VAL A 585 13.63 50.25 -19.21
CA VAL A 585 14.24 50.89 -18.03
C VAL A 585 15.72 51.20 -18.26
N SER A 586 16.46 50.30 -18.94
CA SER A 586 17.86 50.54 -19.32
C SER A 586 18.00 51.68 -20.33
N ILE A 587 17.12 51.78 -21.33
CA ILE A 587 17.07 52.87 -22.31
C ILE A 587 16.75 54.20 -21.62
N VAL A 588 15.76 54.22 -20.71
CA VAL A 588 15.40 55.41 -19.92
C VAL A 588 16.55 55.82 -18.99
N GLY A 589 17.20 54.86 -18.33
CA GLY A 589 18.39 55.08 -17.50
C GLY A 589 19.56 55.68 -18.28
N LEU A 590 19.87 55.13 -19.45
CA LEU A 590 20.88 55.66 -20.37
C LEU A 590 20.50 57.06 -20.87
N TYR A 591 19.24 57.30 -21.22
CA TYR A 591 18.75 58.62 -21.65
C TYR A 591 18.96 59.69 -20.57
N PHE A 592 18.62 59.39 -19.30
CA PHE A 592 18.87 60.31 -18.19
C PHE A 592 20.34 60.43 -17.82
N TYR A 593 21.13 59.36 -17.94
CA TYR A 593 22.59 59.39 -17.73
C TYR A 593 23.29 60.31 -18.75
N PHE A 594 22.96 60.19 -20.04
CA PHE A 594 23.50 61.06 -21.08
C PHE A 594 22.94 62.49 -21.03
N ARG A 595 21.69 62.70 -20.58
CA ARG A 595 21.16 64.06 -20.28
C ARG A 595 21.78 64.72 -19.05
N ARG A 596 22.38 63.97 -18.12
CA ARG A 596 22.98 64.51 -16.88
C ARG A 596 24.44 64.97 -17.02
N LYS A 597 25.09 64.85 -18.20
CA LYS A 597 26.43 65.39 -18.42
C LYS A 597 26.37 66.80 -19.05
N PRO A 598 26.75 67.87 -18.33
CA PRO A 598 26.73 69.22 -18.88
C PRO A 598 27.82 69.41 -19.94
N VAL A 599 27.52 70.18 -20.99
CA VAL A 599 28.43 70.43 -22.12
C VAL A 599 29.22 71.72 -21.90
N SER A 600 30.49 71.60 -21.51
CA SER A 600 31.48 72.67 -21.60
C SER A 600 32.93 72.14 -21.52
N TYR A 601 33.96 72.71 -22.16
CA TYR A 601 34.12 73.22 -23.54
C TYR A 601 35.62 73.55 -23.76
N ARG A 602 36.30 72.84 -24.69
CA ARG A 602 37.69 73.11 -25.16
C ARG A 602 38.79 72.99 -24.06
N SER A 603 40.10 72.88 -24.38
CA SER A 603 40.82 73.16 -25.63
C SER A 603 42.04 72.27 -25.96
N ARG A 604 42.11 71.85 -27.23
CA ARG A 604 43.29 71.74 -28.14
C ARG A 604 44.71 71.45 -27.59
N ILE A 605 45.36 70.42 -28.17
CA ILE A 605 46.67 70.41 -28.90
C ILE A 605 47.08 68.91 -29.04
N ALA A 606 47.03 68.25 -30.21
CA ALA A 606 48.01 68.22 -31.33
C ALA A 606 49.31 67.44 -30.99
N LEU A 607 49.92 66.59 -31.84
CA LEU A 607 49.68 66.16 -33.24
C LEU A 607 50.47 64.85 -33.56
N LYS A 608 50.36 64.30 -34.80
CA LYS A 608 51.18 63.24 -35.45
C LYS A 608 50.89 61.76 -35.05
N GLN A 609 51.04 60.75 -35.92
CA GLN A 609 50.95 60.65 -37.41
C GLN A 609 50.81 59.16 -37.85
N ARG A 610 50.45 58.93 -39.13
CA ARG A 610 50.65 57.73 -40.02
C ARG A 610 51.34 56.47 -39.40
N GLY A 611 50.93 55.22 -39.64
CA GLY A 611 50.02 54.64 -40.66
C GLY A 611 50.74 53.66 -41.63
N ARG A 612 49.97 52.75 -42.28
CA ARG A 612 50.35 51.80 -43.38
C ARG A 612 50.93 50.40 -43.02
N HIS A 613 50.18 49.37 -43.44
CA HIS A 613 50.57 48.13 -44.19
C HIS A 613 51.59 47.07 -43.69
N ARG A 614 51.12 45.81 -43.84
CA ARG A 614 51.76 44.60 -44.41
C ARG A 614 52.78 43.76 -43.59
N ARG A 615 52.30 42.53 -43.28
CA ARG A 615 52.83 41.19 -43.64
C ARG A 615 54.07 40.62 -42.94
N SER A 616 53.89 39.34 -42.56
CA SER A 616 54.81 38.18 -42.64
C SER A 616 56.00 38.00 -41.69
N HIS A 617 55.82 36.98 -40.82
CA HIS A 617 56.72 35.84 -40.51
C HIS A 617 57.91 35.98 -39.54
N ASP A 618 58.18 34.81 -38.91
CA ASP A 618 59.39 34.38 -38.18
C ASP A 618 59.61 35.04 -36.79
N ARG A 619 59.69 34.25 -35.69
CA ARG A 619 60.83 33.45 -35.14
C ARG A 619 61.96 34.34 -34.58
N ASP A 620 62.57 34.07 -33.43
CA ASP A 620 62.38 33.09 -32.34
C ASP A 620 63.09 33.62 -31.06
N GLU A 621 63.06 32.89 -29.93
CA GLU A 621 63.76 33.21 -28.64
C GLU A 621 63.25 34.52 -27.96
N GLY A 622 63.32 34.81 -26.65
CA GLY A 622 64.05 34.35 -25.45
C GLY A 622 64.35 35.63 -24.60
N ASP A 623 64.40 35.71 -23.27
CA ASP A 623 64.29 34.74 -22.16
C ASP A 623 64.12 35.50 -20.80
N THR A 624 63.56 34.87 -19.74
CA THR A 624 63.46 35.30 -18.31
C THR A 624 62.78 36.66 -17.96
N ALA A 625 62.17 36.92 -16.78
CA ALA A 625 61.72 36.16 -15.59
C ALA A 625 60.44 36.89 -15.04
N GLU A 626 59.66 36.43 -14.04
CA GLU A 626 59.79 35.40 -13.01
C GLU A 626 58.46 34.63 -12.81
N ARG A 627 58.52 33.35 -12.39
CA ARG A 627 57.76 32.71 -11.28
C ARG A 627 57.65 31.18 -11.44
N MET A 628 58.28 30.44 -10.52
CA MET A 628 58.17 28.99 -10.30
C MET A 628 58.90 28.64 -8.98
N PRO A 629 58.77 27.43 -8.38
CA PRO A 629 57.96 26.27 -8.79
C PRO A 629 57.12 25.57 -7.68
N LEU A 630 56.11 24.83 -8.16
CA LEU A 630 55.68 23.45 -7.79
C LEU A 630 55.56 22.94 -6.32
N GLY A 631 54.50 22.13 -6.14
CA GLY A 631 54.14 21.29 -4.98
C GLY A 631 52.60 21.17 -4.96
N SER A 632 51.99 20.11 -5.51
CA SER A 632 51.77 18.78 -4.89
C SER A 632 50.74 18.84 -3.73
N GLU A 633 49.77 17.93 -3.58
CA GLU A 633 49.63 16.57 -4.12
C GLU A 633 48.22 16.28 -4.70
N ARG A 634 48.03 15.11 -5.31
CA ARG A 634 46.74 14.53 -5.70
C ARG A 634 46.71 13.08 -5.22
N LEU A 635 45.85 12.80 -4.25
CA LEU A 635 45.49 11.48 -3.73
C LEU A 635 43.95 11.42 -3.83
N GLU A 636 43.35 10.47 -4.54
CA GLU A 636 43.24 9.04 -4.22
C GLU A 636 42.26 8.80 -3.08
N LEU A 637 41.11 8.24 -3.47
CA LEU A 637 40.10 7.60 -2.64
C LEU A 637 39.44 6.54 -3.55
N ASP A 638 40.15 5.41 -3.67
CA ASP A 638 39.55 4.14 -4.08
C ASP A 638 38.77 3.55 -2.90
N ASP A 639 38.06 2.43 -3.15
CA ASP A 639 37.11 1.75 -2.28
C ASP A 639 35.83 2.58 -1.97
N ILE A 640 34.60 2.11 -2.24
CA ILE A 640 34.13 0.73 -2.35
C ILE A 640 33.26 0.54 -3.62
N GLU A 641 33.75 -0.23 -4.60
CA GLU A 641 32.94 -0.92 -5.63
C GLU A 641 33.48 -2.34 -5.82
N ARG A 642 32.96 -3.33 -5.07
CA ARG A 642 33.32 -4.75 -5.31
C ARG A 642 32.28 -5.80 -4.85
N ALA A 643 31.10 -5.75 -5.44
CA ALA A 643 30.23 -6.89 -5.76
C ALA A 643 29.06 -6.30 -6.60
N GLU A 644 28.66 -6.83 -7.75
CA GLU A 644 28.94 -8.13 -8.38
C GLU A 644 29.40 -7.97 -9.83
N GLY A 645 29.98 -9.02 -10.43
CA GLY A 645 30.44 -8.99 -11.82
C GLY A 645 31.38 -10.12 -12.18
N TYR A 646 30.87 -11.12 -12.90
CA TYR A 646 31.66 -12.15 -13.59
C TYR A 646 31.32 -12.09 -15.08
N GLU A 647 32.01 -11.23 -15.83
CA GLU A 647 31.96 -11.25 -17.29
C GLU A 647 32.63 -12.52 -17.85
N PHE A 648 32.14 -12.97 -19.00
CA PHE A 648 32.66 -14.11 -19.74
C PHE A 648 33.30 -13.61 -21.04
N ASP A 649 34.62 -13.77 -21.18
CA ASP A 649 35.39 -13.31 -22.35
C ASP A 649 35.36 -14.36 -23.47
N ASP A 650 35.36 -13.90 -24.72
CA ASP A 650 34.91 -14.68 -25.88
C ASP A 650 35.91 -14.61 -27.06
N ARG A 651 36.72 -15.67 -27.24
CA ARG A 651 37.07 -16.26 -28.57
C ARG A 651 38.05 -17.45 -28.59
N ASP A 652 37.74 -18.35 -29.53
CA ASP A 652 38.64 -19.11 -30.44
C ASP A 652 39.82 -19.95 -29.88
N GLY A 653 39.62 -21.28 -29.85
CA GLY A 653 40.71 -22.27 -29.76
C GLY A 653 40.28 -23.72 -30.05
N GLU A 654 40.86 -24.37 -31.05
CA GLU A 654 40.50 -25.75 -31.46
C GLU A 654 41.00 -26.84 -30.48
N GLY A 655 40.20 -27.91 -30.23
CA GLY A 655 40.69 -29.07 -29.46
C GLY A 655 39.73 -30.24 -29.21
N TYR A 656 39.83 -31.29 -30.03
CA TYR A 656 39.34 -32.68 -29.87
C TYR A 656 39.03 -33.20 -28.43
N GLY A 657 38.00 -34.05 -28.25
CA GLY A 657 37.81 -34.80 -26.99
C GLY A 657 36.82 -35.98 -26.99
N GLY A 658 35.51 -35.72 -26.81
CA GLY A 658 34.41 -36.68 -27.00
C GLY A 658 34.02 -37.65 -25.85
N LYS A 659 32.71 -37.93 -25.75
CA LYS A 659 31.96 -38.94 -24.94
C LYS A 659 31.71 -38.62 -23.44
N GLY A 660 30.43 -38.49 -23.03
CA GLY A 660 30.10 -38.26 -21.60
C GLY A 660 28.68 -38.47 -21.02
N LYS A 661 27.62 -38.81 -21.79
CA LYS A 661 26.23 -39.14 -21.28
C LYS A 661 25.45 -38.07 -20.44
N GLY A 662 24.51 -37.38 -21.10
CA GLY A 662 23.07 -37.57 -20.84
C GLY A 662 22.32 -36.66 -19.83
N LYS A 663 20.99 -36.55 -20.10
CA LYS A 663 19.93 -35.79 -19.39
C LYS A 663 20.02 -34.25 -19.52
N GLY A 664 18.89 -33.60 -19.22
CA GLY A 664 18.72 -32.15 -19.17
C GLY A 664 18.48 -31.52 -20.53
N LYS A 665 17.23 -31.14 -20.79
CA LYS A 665 16.91 -30.09 -21.76
C LYS A 665 15.78 -29.26 -21.16
N GLU A 666 16.13 -28.36 -20.26
CA GLU A 666 15.23 -27.26 -19.91
C GLU A 666 14.98 -26.43 -21.17
N LEU A 667 13.72 -26.08 -21.37
CA LEU A 667 13.32 -24.97 -22.21
C LEU A 667 13.23 -23.77 -21.26
N ALA A 668 13.80 -22.63 -21.64
CA ALA A 668 13.33 -21.39 -21.07
C ALA A 668 11.90 -21.19 -21.56
N ASP A 669 10.98 -20.93 -20.64
CA ASP A 669 9.59 -20.60 -20.95
C ASP A 669 9.45 -19.08 -20.78
N ASP A 670 9.37 -18.36 -21.89
CA ASP A 670 9.26 -16.89 -21.92
C ASP A 670 7.81 -16.47 -21.60
N ARG A 671 7.30 -16.83 -20.42
CA ARG A 671 6.01 -16.31 -19.91
C ARG A 671 6.24 -14.96 -19.24
N GLU A 672 5.41 -13.99 -19.62
CA GLU A 672 5.27 -12.74 -18.87
C GLU A 672 4.52 -13.07 -17.56
N GLU A 673 5.10 -12.73 -16.41
CA GLU A 673 4.46 -12.97 -15.10
C GLU A 673 3.25 -12.04 -14.95
N ILE A 674 2.04 -12.59 -15.10
CA ILE A 674 0.77 -11.90 -14.83
C ILE A 674 0.80 -11.42 -13.37
N MET A 675 0.48 -10.15 -13.09
CA MET A 675 0.68 -9.54 -11.75
C MET A 675 -0.22 -10.06 -10.61
N PHE A 676 -1.00 -11.11 -10.84
CA PHE A 676 -1.66 -11.92 -9.80
C PHE A 676 -1.36 -13.42 -9.89
N ALA A 677 -0.35 -13.83 -10.67
CA ALA A 677 0.04 -15.24 -10.82
C ALA A 677 0.52 -15.81 -9.48
N LEU A 678 -0.31 -16.67 -8.89
CA LEU A 678 0.07 -17.62 -7.85
C LEU A 678 0.73 -18.82 -8.54
N GLY A 679 1.51 -19.62 -7.81
CA GLY A 679 2.34 -20.67 -8.42
C GLY A 679 1.55 -21.82 -9.06
N ASP A 680 1.46 -21.82 -10.40
CA ASP A 680 0.90 -22.92 -11.19
C ASP A 680 1.92 -24.08 -11.36
N ASP A 681 1.54 -25.29 -10.93
CA ASP A 681 2.34 -26.52 -11.11
C ASP A 681 2.00 -27.19 -12.46
N ASP A 682 2.73 -26.82 -13.51
CA ASP A 682 2.58 -27.35 -14.89
C ASP A 682 3.15 -28.79 -15.07
N GLU A 683 2.87 -29.70 -14.12
CA GLU A 683 3.38 -31.10 -14.06
C GLU A 683 2.29 -32.21 -14.03
N ASP A 684 1.13 -32.07 -14.69
CA ASP A 684 0.14 -33.19 -14.74
C ASP A 684 -0.56 -33.51 -16.09
N GLU A 685 0.11 -33.26 -17.24
CA GLU A 685 -0.23 -33.93 -18.53
C GLU A 685 0.99 -34.66 -19.14
N ARG A 686 1.40 -35.83 -18.58
CA ARG A 686 2.33 -36.73 -19.29
C ARG A 686 2.38 -38.22 -18.90
N HIS A 687 1.24 -38.93 -18.80
CA HIS A 687 1.19 -40.40 -18.68
C HIS A 687 0.26 -41.07 -19.71
#